data_AF-A0A022GSG5-F1
#
_entry.id   AF-A0A022GSG5-F1
#
_cell.length_a   1.000
_cell.length_b   1.000
_cell.length_c   1.000
_cell.angle_alpha   90.00
_cell.angle_beta   90.00
_cell.angle_gamma   90.00
#
_symmetry.space_group_name_H-M   'P 1'
#
loop_
_entity.id
_entity.type
_entity.pdbx_description
1 polymer ?
#
loop_
_entity_poly.entity_id
_entity_poly.type
_entity_poly.pdbx_seq_one_letter_code
_entity_poly.pdbx_strand_id
1 'polypeptide(L)'
;MRCTSCGFANLAGANFCEACGAKLGRACPQCGEEATAAAKFCRACGFALSDTPAGTVSTPMPPAATAPVLYTPPHLAGRILAEQAAMEARGEPAGERKTITALFADMAGSTALTQDLDPEDARRLIDPVVTLMMEAVHHYEGYVAKFLGDGILALFGAPIAHEDHALRALYAALRMQDAMHRHSDRVRLEQGIPLQIRIGVHTGEVVVRSIRKDDLHTDYDPVGHTIHIASRMEGIATPASILVSESTHKLTEGYFEFTALGTTHVKGVRDPLAVYEVVGLGALRTRLQVAAHRGLARFVGRQDELAHLHAALGQAKAGHGRIVAVVGEAGVGKSRLFHEFKVRSQQGCLALETFSVSHGKAFAYLPLIEMLKSYFQITAQDGDRSCREKVTGRLLTLDRSLEEHLPYLLYLLGTIEPDSPLPTMDPTIRRQRTFDAIARLLVRESLNQPLEVIFEDLQWLDGETEAFLNMLIDHVPGARILLLVNYRPEYSHHWDAGAHYSQLQLQPLGQAEAQELLTALLGDDRSLVPLKRLILDKTEGNPFFMEEVVQTLAEEGALLGQPGCYRIETAPALLHIPTTVQGVLAARIDRLPLAQKELLQTLAVIGKEFPLSLVLRVTGLPEDHLHPLLADLQAADFIYERPAFPEVEYAFKHALTQEVAGSSLLTERRSALHESSARAIEVLFHGRLKDYCSELAHHYSNSGNIPKAVEYLHCAGQQALLRSAQAEAIRHLSTAIDLLKRQPDSAERARQELTLLLALGPALIAARGQASSEVEGNYQRALALCEQGQQTPYLFSAQLGLWAFYQLRAQYQVSLPLGKRLLALAMKSQKPKQLAEGHRAIGATLFRLGMLDAARKHVEAVLAVPHPEQPAYDFLMGYGRDPAVHATSTLGWILWYQGLADQALARSDEALAMARARPDAYNLALCLVFAAEQHRCRHEVRLTQEYAEAAIAISGEQGFPIYLAWGTVLQGWAMAALGSHQEGVALMRQGVAAYEATGGRLGMPNLLTLVADACGKAGQTIAALDVLTQAQALVEETGERLDEATVYRLRAEMLLQLSAERPAPPAAQEEAEAWLHRAITVAHEQGAKPLELQATLSLARLWRQQGKVDAAREVLARVHGSFSEGTDTADWQEAQALLAALAADHANTPERPHA
;
A
#
# COMPACT_ATOMS: atom_id res chain seq x y z
N MET A 1 -46.71 -53.71 25.16
CA MET A 1 -47.74 -53.41 24.14
C MET A 1 -48.88 -52.67 24.82
N ARG A 2 -49.32 -51.50 24.33
CA ARG A 2 -50.44 -50.78 24.94
C ARG A 2 -51.77 -51.35 24.44
N CYS A 3 -52.70 -51.62 25.35
CA CYS A 3 -54.06 -52.05 25.00
C CYS A 3 -54.76 -50.92 24.24
N THR A 4 -55.33 -51.22 23.07
CA THR A 4 -56.06 -50.21 22.27
C THR A 4 -57.38 -49.80 22.93
N SER A 5 -57.95 -50.63 23.80
CA SER A 5 -59.20 -50.31 24.52
C SER A 5 -58.99 -49.45 25.78
N CYS A 6 -57.90 -49.63 26.53
CA CYS A 6 -57.71 -48.92 27.81
C CYS A 6 -56.34 -48.24 27.98
N GLY A 7 -55.45 -48.33 27.00
CA GLY A 7 -54.12 -47.73 27.04
C GLY A 7 -53.10 -48.44 27.94
N PHE A 8 -53.49 -49.44 28.73
CA PHE A 8 -52.62 -50.14 29.68
C PHE A 8 -51.46 -50.87 28.99
N ALA A 9 -50.25 -50.74 29.55
CA ALA A 9 -49.05 -51.36 29.01
C ALA A 9 -48.94 -52.83 29.47
N ASN A 10 -49.16 -53.77 28.56
CA ASN A 10 -49.06 -55.21 28.77
C ASN A 10 -47.69 -55.75 28.34
N LEU A 11 -47.26 -56.86 28.94
CA LEU A 11 -46.06 -57.60 28.55
C LEU A 11 -46.12 -58.10 27.09
N ALA A 12 -44.96 -58.25 26.46
CA ALA A 12 -44.86 -58.76 25.10
C ALA A 12 -45.29 -60.25 25.07
N GLY A 13 -46.36 -60.57 24.34
CA GLY A 13 -46.91 -61.93 24.24
C GLY A 13 -48.22 -62.18 25.01
N ALA A 14 -48.75 -61.18 25.73
CA ALA A 14 -50.06 -61.29 26.38
C ALA A 14 -51.21 -61.38 25.36
N ASN A 15 -52.07 -62.40 25.48
CA ASN A 15 -53.22 -62.61 24.59
C ASN A 15 -54.45 -61.76 24.99
N PHE A 16 -54.51 -61.33 26.24
CA PHE A 16 -55.55 -60.46 26.78
C PHE A 16 -54.92 -59.37 27.64
N CYS A 17 -55.58 -58.22 27.73
CA CYS A 17 -55.14 -57.10 28.56
C CYS A 17 -55.32 -57.43 30.03
N GLU A 18 -54.25 -57.34 30.82
CA GLU A 18 -54.27 -57.66 32.26
C GLU A 18 -55.19 -56.71 33.06
N ALA A 19 -55.36 -55.47 32.58
CA ALA A 19 -56.21 -54.48 33.25
C ALA A 19 -57.72 -54.57 32.91
N CYS A 20 -58.11 -55.01 31.71
CA CYS A 20 -59.53 -54.96 31.28
C CYS A 20 -60.04 -56.22 30.59
N GLY A 21 -59.21 -57.25 30.40
CA GLY A 21 -59.58 -58.51 29.77
C GLY A 21 -59.76 -58.46 28.25
N ALA A 22 -59.55 -57.32 27.59
CA ALA A 22 -59.69 -57.19 26.13
C ALA A 22 -58.64 -58.04 25.38
N LYS A 23 -59.04 -58.78 24.34
CA LYS A 23 -58.15 -59.62 23.52
C LYS A 23 -57.17 -58.74 22.74
N LEU A 24 -55.87 -59.02 22.84
CA LEU A 24 -54.78 -58.22 22.25
C LEU A 24 -54.28 -58.77 20.90
N GLY A 25 -54.92 -59.81 20.36
CA GLY A 25 -54.61 -60.40 19.06
C GLY A 25 -54.88 -59.45 17.89
N ARG A 26 -54.15 -59.60 16.79
CA ARG A 26 -54.25 -58.78 15.58
C ARG A 26 -54.84 -59.63 14.46
N ALA A 27 -55.77 -59.10 13.67
CA ALA A 27 -56.16 -59.75 12.41
C ALA A 27 -55.17 -59.37 11.32
N CYS A 28 -54.79 -60.33 10.47
CA CYS A 28 -53.96 -60.02 9.30
C CYS A 28 -54.74 -59.10 8.34
N PRO A 29 -54.21 -57.94 7.95
CA PRO A 29 -54.93 -57.02 7.07
C PRO A 29 -55.07 -57.56 5.64
N GLN A 30 -54.25 -58.55 5.23
CA GLN A 30 -54.32 -59.14 3.90
C GLN A 30 -55.31 -60.30 3.80
N CYS A 31 -55.46 -61.14 4.84
CA CYS A 31 -56.28 -62.36 4.75
C CYS A 31 -57.30 -62.54 5.89
N GLY A 32 -57.33 -61.66 6.89
CA GLY A 32 -58.26 -61.71 8.01
C GLY A 32 -57.96 -62.75 9.09
N GLU A 33 -56.94 -63.60 8.90
CA GLU A 33 -56.57 -64.64 9.87
C GLU A 33 -56.11 -64.03 11.20
N GLU A 34 -56.60 -64.57 12.32
CA GLU A 34 -56.18 -64.15 13.66
C GLU A 34 -54.72 -64.52 13.93
N ALA A 35 -53.93 -63.52 14.29
CA ALA A 35 -52.54 -63.66 14.68
C ALA A 35 -52.35 -63.25 16.14
N THR A 36 -51.49 -63.99 16.85
CA THR A 36 -51.09 -63.61 18.21
C THR A 36 -50.33 -62.29 18.16
N ALA A 37 -50.37 -61.51 19.24
CA ALA A 37 -49.75 -60.19 19.27
C ALA A 37 -48.21 -60.20 19.08
N ALA A 38 -47.57 -61.37 19.22
CA ALA A 38 -46.14 -61.59 19.00
C ALA A 38 -45.80 -62.07 17.58
N ALA A 39 -46.80 -62.41 16.75
CA ALA A 39 -46.55 -62.88 15.39
C ALA A 39 -46.07 -61.73 14.50
N LYS A 40 -44.85 -61.86 13.96
CA LYS A 40 -44.28 -60.91 12.99
C LYS A 40 -44.79 -61.12 11.57
N PHE A 41 -45.30 -62.31 11.28
CA PHE A 41 -45.86 -62.69 9.98
C PHE A 41 -47.17 -63.45 10.19
N CYS A 42 -48.10 -63.31 9.24
CA CYS A 42 -49.31 -64.09 9.22
C CYS A 42 -48.98 -65.56 8.89
N ARG A 43 -49.43 -66.48 9.73
CA ARG A 43 -49.21 -67.92 9.52
C ARG A 43 -49.91 -68.48 8.28
N ALA A 44 -50.95 -67.81 7.78
CA ALA A 44 -51.74 -68.28 6.65
C ALA A 44 -51.21 -67.76 5.30
N CYS A 45 -50.85 -66.47 5.21
CA CYS A 45 -50.44 -65.84 3.95
C CYS A 45 -49.01 -65.29 3.93
N GLY A 46 -48.28 -65.34 5.05
CA GLY A 46 -46.91 -64.82 5.14
C GLY A 46 -46.79 -63.30 5.25
N PHE A 47 -47.90 -62.55 5.25
CA PHE A 47 -47.89 -61.09 5.33
C PHE A 47 -47.23 -60.58 6.63
N ALA A 48 -46.31 -59.64 6.52
CA ALA A 48 -45.65 -59.03 7.69
C ALA A 48 -46.64 -58.19 8.51
N LEU A 49 -46.78 -58.50 9.79
CA LEU A 49 -47.71 -57.85 10.73
C LEU A 49 -47.04 -56.75 11.58
N SER A 50 -45.84 -56.32 11.16
CA SER A 50 -45.05 -55.29 11.83
C SER A 50 -45.44 -53.88 11.37
N ASP A 51 -45.67 -52.99 12.33
CA ASP A 51 -45.83 -51.55 12.10
C ASP A 51 -44.46 -50.91 11.82
N THR A 52 -43.95 -51.11 10.61
CA THR A 52 -42.85 -50.31 10.06
C THR A 52 -42.91 -50.40 8.53
N PRO A 53 -43.06 -49.28 7.80
CA PRO A 53 -43.13 -49.32 6.35
C PRO A 53 -41.72 -49.58 5.79
N ALA A 54 -41.48 -50.82 5.38
CA ALA A 54 -40.25 -51.24 4.70
C ALA A 54 -40.53 -51.34 3.20
N GLY A 55 -39.66 -50.68 2.43
CA GLY A 55 -39.71 -50.60 0.99
C GLY A 55 -39.53 -51.95 0.29
N THR A 56 -40.06 -51.99 -0.92
CA THR A 56 -39.87 -53.06 -1.90
C THR A 56 -38.42 -53.15 -2.35
N VAL A 57 -37.86 -54.35 -2.20
CA VAL A 57 -36.58 -54.77 -2.77
C VAL A 57 -36.79 -55.13 -4.24
N SER A 58 -36.13 -54.42 -5.14
CA SER A 58 -35.90 -54.81 -6.53
C SER A 58 -34.46 -55.31 -6.70
N THR A 59 -34.30 -56.38 -7.48
CA THR A 59 -33.06 -57.06 -7.87
C THR A 59 -32.14 -56.14 -8.68
N PRO A 60 -30.80 -56.33 -8.66
CA PRO A 60 -29.87 -55.41 -9.32
C PRO A 60 -29.89 -55.62 -10.84
N MET A 61 -30.42 -54.64 -11.56
CA MET A 61 -30.11 -54.36 -12.97
C MET A 61 -28.77 -53.58 -13.05
N PRO A 62 -28.06 -53.62 -14.19
CA PRO A 62 -26.78 -52.93 -14.34
C PRO A 62 -26.95 -51.40 -14.19
N PRO A 63 -25.90 -50.65 -13.79
CA PRO A 63 -26.03 -49.24 -13.44
C PRO A 63 -26.44 -48.42 -14.67
N ALA A 64 -27.71 -48.04 -14.72
CA ALA A 64 -28.20 -46.93 -15.52
C ALA A 64 -27.95 -45.63 -14.74
N ALA A 65 -27.60 -44.57 -15.46
CA ALA A 65 -27.07 -43.30 -14.97
C ALA A 65 -27.79 -42.73 -13.74
N THR A 66 -27.01 -42.35 -12.72
CA THR A 66 -27.44 -41.68 -11.49
C THR A 66 -28.06 -40.31 -11.78
N ALA A 67 -29.24 -40.05 -11.20
CA ALA A 67 -30.01 -38.82 -11.40
C ALA A 67 -29.30 -37.56 -10.85
N PRO A 68 -29.57 -36.35 -11.40
CA PRO A 68 -28.84 -35.12 -11.09
C PRO A 68 -28.88 -34.61 -9.63
N VAL A 69 -29.92 -34.98 -8.87
CA VAL A 69 -30.17 -34.42 -7.53
C VAL A 69 -29.20 -34.98 -6.47
N LEU A 70 -28.66 -36.19 -6.66
CA LEU A 70 -27.84 -36.88 -5.65
C LEU A 70 -26.45 -36.25 -5.45
N TYR A 71 -25.95 -35.51 -6.42
CA TYR A 71 -24.66 -34.82 -6.36
C TYR A 71 -24.78 -33.30 -6.21
N THR A 72 -26.01 -32.78 -6.14
CA THR A 72 -26.28 -31.34 -5.98
C THR A 72 -26.23 -30.98 -4.48
N PRO A 73 -25.51 -29.92 -4.07
CA PRO A 73 -25.47 -29.51 -2.67
C PRO A 73 -26.86 -29.26 -2.06
N PRO A 74 -27.08 -29.54 -0.76
CA PRO A 74 -28.41 -29.46 -0.13
C PRO A 74 -29.09 -28.10 -0.29
N HIS A 75 -28.34 -27.00 -0.14
CA HIS A 75 -28.86 -25.64 -0.30
C HIS A 75 -29.35 -25.37 -1.73
N LEU A 76 -28.61 -25.83 -2.75
CA LEU A 76 -28.98 -25.67 -4.15
C LEU A 76 -30.17 -26.58 -4.50
N ALA A 77 -30.16 -27.82 -4.03
CA ALA A 77 -31.28 -28.75 -4.18
C ALA A 77 -32.58 -28.18 -3.56
N GLY A 78 -32.48 -27.55 -2.40
CA GLY A 78 -33.61 -26.85 -1.76
C GLY A 78 -34.18 -25.71 -2.61
N ARG A 79 -33.31 -24.87 -3.19
CA ARG A 79 -33.73 -23.79 -4.11
C ARG A 79 -34.36 -24.32 -5.38
N ILE A 80 -33.79 -25.39 -5.96
CA ILE A 80 -34.34 -26.06 -7.14
C ILE A 80 -35.75 -26.60 -6.86
N LEU A 81 -35.92 -27.30 -5.73
CA LEU A 81 -37.21 -27.85 -5.32
C LEU A 81 -38.24 -26.75 -5.00
N ALA A 82 -37.81 -25.64 -4.40
CA ALA A 82 -38.68 -24.49 -4.12
C ALA A 82 -39.16 -23.82 -5.41
N GLU A 83 -38.27 -23.62 -6.39
CA GLU A 83 -38.64 -23.06 -7.69
C GLU A 83 -39.55 -24.02 -8.48
N GLN A 84 -39.31 -25.32 -8.39
CA GLN A 84 -40.21 -26.34 -8.94
C GLN A 84 -41.60 -26.29 -8.29
N ALA A 85 -41.67 -26.20 -6.96
CA ALA A 85 -42.94 -26.06 -6.25
C ALA A 85 -43.66 -24.75 -6.63
N ALA A 86 -42.93 -23.65 -6.83
CA ALA A 86 -43.48 -22.38 -7.28
C ALA A 86 -43.98 -22.43 -8.74
N MET A 87 -43.33 -23.18 -9.64
CA MET A 87 -43.82 -23.44 -11.00
C MET A 87 -45.06 -24.34 -10.98
N GLU A 88 -45.06 -25.39 -10.16
CA GLU A 88 -46.21 -26.30 -10.02
C GLU A 88 -47.43 -25.58 -9.42
N ALA A 89 -47.23 -24.69 -8.44
CA ALA A 89 -48.28 -23.87 -7.84
C ALA A 89 -48.89 -22.85 -8.83
N ARG A 90 -48.12 -22.40 -9.84
CA ARG A 90 -48.62 -21.52 -10.92
C ARG A 90 -49.47 -22.25 -11.96
N GLY A 91 -49.53 -23.59 -11.91
CA GLY A 91 -50.43 -24.38 -12.76
C GLY A 91 -50.02 -24.43 -14.23
N GLU A 92 -48.71 -24.37 -14.54
CA GLU A 92 -48.18 -24.40 -15.91
C GLU A 92 -47.64 -25.81 -16.30
N PRO A 93 -48.47 -26.73 -16.81
CA PRO A 93 -48.02 -28.03 -17.33
C PRO A 93 -47.38 -27.96 -18.73
N ALA A 94 -47.20 -26.77 -19.30
CA ALA A 94 -46.61 -26.54 -20.62
C ALA A 94 -45.31 -25.76 -20.45
N GLY A 95 -44.17 -26.39 -20.75
CA GLY A 95 -42.83 -25.85 -20.50
C GLY A 95 -42.60 -24.38 -20.85
N GLU A 96 -41.74 -23.73 -20.06
CA GLU A 96 -41.45 -22.29 -20.11
C GLU A 96 -40.30 -21.98 -21.07
N ARG A 97 -40.38 -20.85 -21.80
CA ARG A 97 -39.24 -20.31 -22.55
C ARG A 97 -38.37 -19.50 -21.59
N LYS A 98 -37.10 -19.88 -21.45
CA LYS A 98 -36.11 -19.16 -20.65
C LYS A 98 -34.87 -18.87 -21.47
N THR A 99 -34.30 -17.69 -21.27
CA THR A 99 -32.92 -17.41 -21.70
C THR A 99 -31.98 -18.00 -20.67
N ILE A 100 -31.07 -18.85 -21.12
CA ILE A 100 -30.10 -19.53 -20.25
C ILE A 100 -28.70 -19.41 -20.83
N THR A 101 -27.69 -19.64 -19.99
CA THR A 101 -26.33 -19.92 -20.46
C THR A 101 -26.03 -21.40 -20.29
N ALA A 102 -25.72 -22.08 -21.38
CA ALA A 102 -25.26 -23.47 -21.39
C ALA A 102 -23.73 -23.51 -21.45
N LEU A 103 -23.13 -24.33 -20.58
CA LEU A 103 -21.70 -24.58 -20.50
C LEU A 103 -21.46 -26.08 -20.75
N PHE A 104 -20.60 -26.37 -21.71
CA PHE A 104 -20.03 -27.70 -21.93
C PHE A 104 -18.56 -27.68 -21.52
N ALA A 105 -18.14 -28.67 -20.74
CA ALA A 105 -16.75 -28.89 -20.40
C ALA A 105 -16.39 -30.35 -20.62
N ASP A 106 -15.24 -30.61 -21.25
CA ASP A 106 -14.77 -31.96 -21.57
C ASP A 106 -13.25 -32.07 -21.43
N MET A 107 -12.75 -33.28 -21.15
CA MET A 107 -11.32 -33.57 -21.06
C MET A 107 -10.70 -33.65 -22.46
N ALA A 108 -9.67 -32.83 -22.71
CA ALA A 108 -8.97 -32.82 -23.98
C ALA A 108 -8.19 -34.12 -24.19
N GLY A 109 -8.49 -34.86 -25.25
CA GLY A 109 -7.74 -36.06 -25.63
C GLY A 109 -7.96 -37.27 -24.72
N SER A 110 -9.06 -37.30 -23.97
CA SER A 110 -9.46 -38.39 -23.07
C SER A 110 -9.37 -39.79 -23.70
N THR A 111 -9.79 -39.94 -24.96
CA THR A 111 -9.77 -41.23 -25.67
C THR A 111 -8.34 -41.73 -25.87
N ALA A 112 -7.39 -40.85 -26.17
CA ALA A 112 -5.98 -41.22 -26.32
C ALA A 112 -5.33 -41.53 -24.96
N LEU A 113 -5.74 -40.81 -23.91
CA LEU A 113 -5.25 -41.01 -22.53
C LEU A 113 -5.74 -42.33 -21.91
N THR A 114 -6.91 -42.82 -22.34
CA THR A 114 -7.56 -44.01 -21.78
C THR A 114 -7.47 -45.26 -22.65
N GLN A 115 -6.96 -45.14 -23.89
CA GLN A 115 -6.93 -46.24 -24.86
C GLN A 115 -6.16 -47.48 -24.37
N ASP A 116 -5.08 -47.26 -23.62
CA ASP A 116 -4.20 -48.32 -23.11
C ASP A 116 -4.40 -48.59 -21.60
N LEU A 117 -5.39 -47.96 -20.96
CA LEU A 117 -5.69 -48.12 -19.54
C LEU A 117 -6.80 -49.15 -19.31
N ASP A 118 -6.73 -49.88 -18.19
CA ASP A 118 -7.86 -50.69 -17.71
C ASP A 118 -9.07 -49.76 -17.39
N PRO A 119 -10.32 -50.19 -17.62
CA PRO A 119 -11.50 -49.38 -17.33
C PRO A 119 -11.57 -48.84 -15.88
N GLU A 120 -11.03 -49.56 -14.89
CA GLU A 120 -10.96 -49.05 -13.52
C GLU A 120 -9.93 -47.92 -13.37
N ASP A 121 -8.79 -48.02 -14.05
CA ASP A 121 -7.74 -47.00 -14.02
C ASP A 121 -8.12 -45.75 -14.83
N ALA A 122 -8.80 -45.94 -15.97
CA ALA A 122 -9.42 -44.86 -16.73
C ALA A 122 -10.44 -44.10 -15.87
N ARG A 123 -11.26 -44.81 -15.09
CA ARG A 123 -12.23 -44.20 -14.18
C ARG A 123 -11.54 -43.45 -13.03
N ARG A 124 -10.46 -44.00 -12.44
CA ARG A 124 -9.66 -43.28 -11.42
C ARG A 124 -9.04 -41.99 -11.94
N LEU A 125 -8.78 -41.89 -13.24
CA LEU A 125 -8.28 -40.67 -13.90
C LEU A 125 -9.40 -39.66 -14.18
N ILE A 126 -10.58 -40.12 -14.62
CA ILE A 126 -11.70 -39.26 -15.05
C ILE A 126 -12.53 -38.75 -13.86
N ASP A 127 -12.88 -39.60 -12.89
CA ASP A 127 -13.79 -39.26 -11.77
C ASP A 127 -13.34 -37.98 -11.02
N PRO A 128 -12.04 -37.79 -10.68
CA PRO A 128 -11.58 -36.56 -10.03
C PRO A 128 -11.77 -35.31 -10.89
N VAL A 129 -11.52 -35.42 -12.20
CA VAL A 129 -11.64 -34.29 -13.13
C VAL A 129 -13.09 -33.84 -13.26
N VAL A 130 -14.01 -34.79 -13.44
CA VAL A 130 -15.44 -34.45 -13.50
C VAL A 130 -15.94 -33.91 -12.16
N THR A 131 -15.45 -34.44 -11.03
CA THR A 131 -15.77 -33.90 -9.69
C THR A 131 -15.37 -32.42 -9.57
N LEU A 132 -14.16 -32.05 -10.01
CA LEU A 132 -13.71 -30.66 -10.02
C LEU A 132 -14.56 -29.77 -10.93
N MET A 133 -14.98 -30.28 -12.09
CA MET A 133 -15.90 -29.56 -12.96
C MET A 133 -17.25 -29.31 -12.27
N MET A 134 -17.84 -30.33 -11.66
CA MET A 134 -19.12 -30.22 -10.97
C MET A 134 -19.05 -29.27 -9.78
N GLU A 135 -18.00 -29.34 -8.98
CA GLU A 135 -17.77 -28.42 -7.87
C GLU A 135 -17.70 -26.97 -8.35
N ALA A 136 -17.02 -26.69 -9.47
CA ALA A 136 -16.95 -25.36 -10.04
C ALA A 136 -18.30 -24.83 -10.53
N VAL A 137 -19.16 -25.69 -11.10
CA VAL A 137 -20.53 -25.35 -11.50
C VAL A 137 -21.37 -25.01 -10.28
N HIS A 138 -21.43 -25.91 -9.29
CA HIS A 138 -22.25 -25.72 -8.10
C HIS A 138 -21.81 -24.50 -7.28
N HIS A 139 -20.51 -24.20 -7.25
CA HIS A 139 -19.98 -23.03 -6.55
C HIS A 139 -20.56 -21.70 -7.03
N TYR A 140 -20.91 -21.60 -8.31
CA TYR A 140 -21.56 -20.42 -8.90
C TYR A 140 -23.07 -20.66 -9.13
N GLU A 141 -23.67 -21.58 -8.38
CA GLU A 141 -25.08 -21.94 -8.40
C GLU A 141 -25.59 -22.45 -9.76
N GLY A 142 -24.70 -23.00 -10.59
CA GLY A 142 -25.08 -23.67 -11.82
C GLY A 142 -25.68 -25.05 -11.56
N TYR A 143 -26.50 -25.52 -12.50
CA TYR A 143 -27.10 -26.85 -12.45
C TYR A 143 -26.44 -27.78 -13.47
N VAL A 144 -25.82 -28.87 -13.00
CA VAL A 144 -25.27 -29.90 -13.90
C VAL A 144 -26.42 -30.77 -14.41
N ALA A 145 -26.85 -30.52 -15.63
CA ALA A 145 -27.98 -31.20 -16.25
C ALA A 145 -27.63 -32.60 -16.74
N LYS A 146 -26.40 -32.84 -17.21
CA LYS A 146 -26.01 -34.15 -17.74
C LYS A 146 -24.53 -34.46 -17.60
N PHE A 147 -24.22 -35.72 -17.29
CA PHE A 147 -22.88 -36.31 -17.36
C PHE A 147 -22.65 -36.91 -18.74
N LEU A 148 -21.49 -36.62 -19.35
CA LEU A 148 -21.15 -37.04 -20.72
C LEU A 148 -20.04 -38.10 -20.78
N GLY A 149 -19.58 -38.60 -19.63
CA GLY A 149 -18.47 -39.54 -19.53
C GLY A 149 -17.24 -38.86 -18.93
N ASP A 150 -16.52 -38.14 -19.77
CA ASP A 150 -15.31 -37.35 -19.50
C ASP A 150 -15.60 -35.85 -19.40
N GLY A 151 -16.86 -35.46 -19.57
CA GLY A 151 -17.33 -34.08 -19.53
C GLY A 151 -18.71 -33.91 -18.90
N ILE A 152 -19.15 -32.66 -18.83
CA ILE A 152 -20.44 -32.26 -18.25
C ILE A 152 -21.16 -31.23 -19.13
N LEU A 153 -22.50 -31.24 -19.02
CA LEU A 153 -23.38 -30.16 -19.45
C LEU A 153 -23.93 -29.47 -18.21
N ALA A 154 -23.65 -28.17 -18.08
CA ALA A 154 -24.16 -27.32 -17.03
C ALA A 154 -25.05 -26.19 -17.60
N LEU A 155 -26.07 -25.82 -16.84
CA LEU A 155 -27.02 -24.76 -17.16
C LEU A 155 -26.98 -23.70 -16.08
N PHE A 156 -26.98 -22.44 -16.50
CA PHE A 156 -27.12 -21.27 -15.64
C PHE A 156 -28.35 -20.48 -16.07
N GLY A 157 -29.14 -20.01 -15.11
CA GLY A 157 -30.43 -19.35 -15.38
C GLY A 157 -31.62 -20.31 -15.47
N ALA A 158 -31.39 -21.61 -15.30
CA ALA A 158 -32.43 -22.64 -15.21
C ALA A 158 -31.88 -23.89 -14.49
N PRO A 159 -32.64 -24.55 -13.59
CA PRO A 159 -33.99 -24.20 -13.11
C PRO A 159 -34.07 -22.91 -12.30
N ILE A 160 -32.97 -22.51 -11.65
CA ILE A 160 -32.88 -21.27 -10.87
C ILE A 160 -32.63 -20.12 -11.84
N ALA A 161 -33.56 -19.15 -11.87
CA ALA A 161 -33.41 -17.95 -12.67
C ALA A 161 -32.36 -17.02 -12.06
N HIS A 162 -31.38 -16.63 -12.86
CA HIS A 162 -30.31 -15.70 -12.50
C HIS A 162 -30.18 -14.66 -13.60
N GLU A 163 -30.28 -13.36 -13.29
CA GLU A 163 -30.04 -12.31 -14.29
C GLU A 163 -28.58 -12.29 -14.77
N ASP A 164 -27.66 -12.71 -13.91
CA ASP A 164 -26.21 -12.81 -14.15
C ASP A 164 -25.76 -14.20 -14.62
N HIS A 165 -26.68 -14.99 -15.21
CA HIS A 165 -26.41 -16.38 -15.63
C HIS A 165 -25.18 -16.53 -16.53
N ALA A 166 -24.89 -15.55 -17.40
CA ALA A 166 -23.72 -15.57 -18.27
C ALA A 166 -22.41 -15.33 -17.51
N LEU A 167 -22.39 -14.41 -16.54
CA LEU A 167 -21.22 -14.15 -15.70
C LEU A 167 -20.86 -15.38 -14.87
N ARG A 168 -21.86 -15.98 -14.19
CA ARG A 168 -21.70 -17.19 -13.37
C ARG A 168 -21.10 -18.35 -14.16
N ALA A 169 -21.57 -18.56 -15.39
CA ALA A 169 -21.03 -19.58 -16.27
C ALA A 169 -19.54 -19.37 -16.60
N LEU A 170 -19.12 -18.13 -16.89
CA LEU A 170 -17.72 -17.84 -17.19
C LEU A 170 -16.82 -17.91 -15.96
N TYR A 171 -17.31 -17.50 -14.79
CA TYR A 171 -16.57 -17.70 -13.54
C TYR A 171 -16.41 -19.19 -13.20
N ALA A 172 -17.47 -19.99 -13.39
CA ALA A 172 -17.37 -21.44 -13.27
C ALA A 172 -16.34 -22.01 -14.25
N ALA A 173 -16.34 -21.56 -15.51
CA ALA A 173 -15.36 -21.98 -16.52
C ALA A 173 -13.92 -21.65 -16.12
N LEU A 174 -13.63 -20.44 -15.64
CA LEU A 174 -12.30 -20.06 -15.15
C LEU A 174 -11.89 -20.88 -13.92
N ARG A 175 -12.83 -21.11 -13.00
CA ARG A 175 -12.60 -21.95 -11.81
C ARG A 175 -12.31 -23.40 -12.18
N MET A 176 -12.99 -23.94 -13.19
CA MET A 176 -12.69 -25.27 -13.75
C MET A 176 -11.26 -25.32 -14.28
N GLN A 177 -10.85 -24.35 -15.09
CA GLN A 177 -9.49 -24.30 -15.64
C GLN A 177 -8.43 -24.21 -14.54
N ASP A 178 -8.61 -23.35 -13.55
CA ASP A 178 -7.66 -23.18 -12.44
C ASP A 178 -7.58 -24.43 -11.53
N ALA A 179 -8.73 -25.03 -11.20
CA ALA A 179 -8.77 -26.28 -10.45
C ALA A 179 -8.12 -27.44 -11.22
N MET A 180 -8.34 -27.49 -12.53
CA MET A 180 -7.74 -28.47 -13.43
C MET A 180 -6.23 -28.29 -13.54
N HIS A 181 -5.74 -27.05 -13.64
CA HIS A 181 -4.30 -26.77 -13.67
C HIS A 181 -3.60 -27.27 -12.40
N ARG A 182 -4.15 -26.96 -11.22
CA ARG A 182 -3.61 -27.42 -9.92
C ARG A 182 -3.63 -28.93 -9.78
N HIS A 183 -4.69 -29.59 -10.25
CA HIS A 183 -4.78 -31.05 -10.23
C HIS A 183 -3.81 -31.69 -11.24
N SER A 184 -3.71 -31.14 -12.46
CA SER A 184 -2.80 -31.61 -13.49
C SER A 184 -1.33 -31.48 -13.08
N ASP A 185 -0.92 -30.43 -12.37
CA ASP A 185 0.47 -30.30 -11.92
C ASP A 185 0.87 -31.44 -10.97
N ARG A 186 -0.03 -31.83 -10.05
CA ARG A 186 0.16 -32.97 -9.16
C ARG A 186 0.20 -34.30 -9.93
N VAL A 187 -0.76 -34.54 -10.82
CA VAL A 187 -0.79 -35.78 -11.63
C VAL A 187 0.40 -35.86 -12.58
N ARG A 188 0.86 -34.75 -13.15
CA ARG A 188 2.07 -34.70 -13.98
C ARG A 188 3.31 -35.04 -13.17
N LEU A 189 3.43 -34.57 -11.92
CA LEU A 189 4.56 -34.90 -11.04
C LEU A 189 4.55 -36.37 -10.61
N GLU A 190 3.38 -36.95 -10.37
CA GLU A 190 3.25 -38.34 -9.89
C GLU A 190 3.27 -39.38 -11.02
N GLN A 191 2.68 -39.06 -12.17
CA GLN A 191 2.36 -40.02 -13.25
C GLN A 191 2.82 -39.56 -14.65
N GLY A 192 3.30 -38.32 -14.81
CA GLY A 192 3.78 -37.79 -16.10
C GLY A 192 2.69 -37.43 -17.11
N ILE A 193 1.42 -37.45 -16.72
CA ILE A 193 0.27 -37.23 -17.61
C ILE A 193 -0.19 -35.76 -17.56
N PRO A 194 -0.26 -35.03 -18.69
CA PRO A 194 -0.83 -33.68 -18.74
C PRO A 194 -2.35 -33.75 -18.93
N LEU A 195 -3.11 -33.34 -17.92
CA LEU A 195 -4.58 -33.29 -17.97
C LEU A 195 -5.06 -31.88 -18.31
N GLN A 196 -5.86 -31.75 -19.36
CA GLN A 196 -6.40 -30.47 -19.83
C GLN A 196 -7.88 -30.60 -20.15
N ILE A 197 -8.61 -29.50 -20.07
CA ILE A 197 -10.05 -29.44 -20.39
C ILE A 197 -10.33 -28.35 -21.42
N ARG A 198 -11.41 -28.53 -22.16
CA ARG A 198 -11.96 -27.57 -23.13
C ARG A 198 -13.33 -27.14 -22.65
N ILE A 199 -13.65 -25.87 -22.79
CA ILE A 199 -14.93 -25.33 -22.31
C ILE A 199 -15.57 -24.49 -23.41
N GLY A 200 -16.87 -24.72 -23.63
CA GLY A 200 -17.68 -23.98 -24.58
C GLY A 200 -18.93 -23.42 -23.91
N VAL A 201 -19.19 -22.13 -24.12
CA VAL A 201 -20.31 -21.44 -23.47
C VAL A 201 -21.12 -20.67 -24.49
N HIS A 202 -22.45 -20.79 -24.41
CA HIS A 202 -23.37 -20.03 -25.24
C HIS A 202 -24.64 -19.65 -24.48
N THR A 203 -25.13 -18.45 -24.76
CA THR A 203 -26.34 -17.89 -24.17
C THR A 203 -27.43 -17.76 -25.22
N GLY A 204 -28.62 -18.27 -24.92
CA GLY A 204 -29.76 -18.24 -25.83
C GLY A 204 -31.05 -18.78 -25.21
N GLU A 205 -32.16 -18.66 -25.94
CA GLU A 205 -33.46 -19.16 -25.50
C GLU A 205 -33.56 -20.68 -25.59
N VAL A 206 -34.11 -21.32 -24.57
CA VAL A 206 -34.49 -22.73 -24.57
C VAL A 206 -35.93 -22.90 -24.08
N VAL A 207 -36.59 -23.97 -24.51
CA VAL A 207 -37.85 -24.40 -23.89
C VAL A 207 -37.52 -25.44 -22.84
N VAL A 208 -37.86 -25.13 -21.60
CA VAL A 208 -37.67 -26.00 -20.44
C VAL A 208 -38.97 -26.75 -20.18
N ARG A 209 -38.96 -28.08 -20.23
CA ARG A 209 -40.12 -28.90 -19.85
C ARG A 209 -39.82 -29.70 -18.59
N SER A 210 -40.71 -29.67 -17.61
CA SER A 210 -40.75 -30.69 -16.57
C SER A 210 -41.41 -31.95 -17.16
N ILE A 211 -40.60 -32.95 -17.51
CA ILE A 211 -41.15 -34.24 -17.96
C ILE A 211 -41.51 -35.03 -16.70
N ARG A 212 -42.81 -35.13 -16.37
CA ARG A 212 -43.31 -36.18 -15.47
C ARG A 212 -43.80 -37.38 -16.28
N LYS A 213 -43.31 -38.58 -15.96
CA LYS A 213 -44.13 -39.81 -15.84
C LYS A 213 -43.36 -40.97 -15.16
N ASP A 214 -43.98 -41.47 -14.09
CA ASP A 214 -44.02 -42.84 -13.56
C ASP A 214 -42.82 -43.54 -12.90
N ASP A 215 -41.64 -42.93 -12.72
CA ASP A 215 -40.65 -43.41 -11.74
C ASP A 215 -39.77 -42.25 -11.23
N LEU A 216 -40.00 -41.80 -9.98
CA LEU A 216 -39.18 -40.97 -9.05
C LEU A 216 -38.11 -39.95 -9.55
N HIS A 217 -38.09 -39.54 -10.81
CA HIS A 217 -37.04 -38.66 -11.38
C HIS A 217 -37.62 -37.55 -12.25
N THR A 218 -37.14 -36.32 -12.03
CA THR A 218 -37.47 -35.14 -12.85
C THR A 218 -36.18 -34.70 -13.55
N ASP A 219 -36.02 -35.03 -14.83
CA ASP A 219 -34.90 -34.52 -15.64
C ASP A 219 -35.27 -33.17 -16.25
N TYR A 220 -34.38 -32.19 -16.05
CA TYR A 220 -34.46 -30.87 -16.66
C TYR A 220 -33.76 -30.94 -18.03
N ASP A 221 -34.50 -31.29 -19.09
CA ASP A 221 -33.92 -31.44 -20.43
C ASP A 221 -34.22 -30.19 -21.29
N PRO A 222 -33.29 -29.23 -21.39
CA PRO A 222 -33.49 -28.03 -22.20
C PRO A 222 -33.50 -28.40 -23.69
N VAL A 223 -34.62 -28.17 -24.35
CA VAL A 223 -34.74 -28.37 -25.80
C VAL A 223 -34.55 -27.02 -26.50
N GLY A 224 -33.45 -26.86 -27.24
CA GLY A 224 -33.18 -25.62 -27.99
C GLY A 224 -31.85 -25.64 -28.74
N HIS A 225 -31.73 -24.74 -29.71
CA HIS A 225 -30.50 -24.56 -30.51
C HIS A 225 -29.30 -24.15 -29.64
N THR A 226 -29.56 -23.52 -28.50
CA THR A 226 -28.58 -23.05 -27.50
C THR A 226 -27.64 -24.16 -27.03
N ILE A 227 -28.16 -25.34 -26.71
CA ILE A 227 -27.37 -26.49 -26.24
C ILE A 227 -26.39 -26.96 -27.32
N HIS A 228 -26.85 -26.99 -28.58
CA HIS A 228 -26.01 -27.39 -29.70
C HIS A 228 -24.90 -26.37 -29.97
N ILE A 229 -25.16 -25.07 -29.87
CA ILE A 229 -24.11 -24.06 -30.08
C ILE A 229 -23.06 -24.14 -28.96
N ALA A 230 -23.45 -24.27 -27.68
CA ALA A 230 -22.51 -24.39 -26.57
C ALA A 230 -21.57 -25.60 -26.73
N SER A 231 -22.12 -26.77 -27.07
CA SER A 231 -21.32 -27.97 -27.37
C SER A 231 -20.38 -27.77 -28.56
N ARG A 232 -20.75 -26.95 -29.54
CA ARG A 232 -19.88 -26.66 -30.68
C ARG A 232 -18.78 -25.67 -30.35
N MET A 233 -19.02 -24.72 -29.44
CA MET A 233 -17.97 -23.84 -28.90
C MET A 233 -16.91 -24.68 -28.17
N GLU A 234 -17.32 -25.69 -27.39
CA GLU A 234 -16.40 -26.62 -26.72
C GLU A 234 -15.61 -27.42 -27.76
N GLY A 235 -16.29 -28.00 -28.75
CA GLY A 235 -15.63 -28.85 -29.75
C GLY A 235 -14.61 -28.14 -30.65
N ILE A 236 -14.68 -26.81 -30.78
CA ILE A 236 -13.68 -26.00 -31.51
C ILE A 236 -12.65 -25.34 -30.60
N ALA A 237 -12.82 -25.44 -29.27
CA ALA A 237 -11.88 -24.90 -28.30
C ALA A 237 -10.56 -25.69 -28.34
N THR A 238 -9.44 -24.97 -28.27
CA THR A 238 -8.13 -25.60 -28.05
C THR A 238 -8.01 -26.10 -26.61
N PRO A 239 -7.20 -27.12 -26.31
CA PRO A 239 -6.97 -27.56 -24.94
C PRO A 239 -6.60 -26.39 -24.01
N ALA A 240 -7.18 -26.36 -22.81
CA ALA A 240 -7.05 -25.29 -21.83
C ALA A 240 -7.67 -23.92 -22.21
N SER A 241 -8.49 -23.85 -23.26
CA SER A 241 -9.22 -22.62 -23.63
C SER A 241 -10.71 -22.66 -23.26
N ILE A 242 -11.30 -21.48 -23.15
CA ILE A 242 -12.73 -21.26 -22.92
C ILE A 242 -13.26 -20.43 -24.08
N LEU A 243 -14.15 -21.00 -24.89
CA LEU A 243 -14.74 -20.29 -26.03
C LEU A 243 -16.19 -19.90 -25.78
N VAL A 244 -16.53 -18.68 -26.18
CA VAL A 244 -17.87 -18.12 -26.08
C VAL A 244 -18.37 -17.62 -27.42
N SER A 245 -19.68 -17.69 -27.59
CA SER A 245 -20.38 -17.00 -28.69
C SER A 245 -20.54 -15.50 -28.44
N GLU A 246 -20.86 -14.74 -29.50
CA GLU A 246 -21.19 -13.31 -29.42
C GLU A 246 -22.28 -12.95 -28.41
N SER A 247 -23.33 -13.79 -28.27
CA SER A 247 -24.43 -13.51 -27.34
C SER A 247 -23.98 -13.55 -25.88
N THR A 248 -23.12 -14.50 -25.52
CA THR A 248 -22.49 -14.55 -24.20
C THR A 248 -21.53 -13.38 -24.02
N HIS A 249 -20.67 -13.11 -25.01
CA HIS A 249 -19.73 -11.97 -24.98
C HIS A 249 -20.43 -10.64 -24.64
N LYS A 250 -21.52 -10.31 -25.35
CA LYS A 250 -22.28 -9.05 -25.13
C LYS A 250 -22.84 -8.91 -23.72
N LEU A 251 -23.18 -10.00 -23.04
CA LEU A 251 -23.72 -9.99 -21.68
C LEU A 251 -22.62 -9.91 -20.62
N THR A 252 -21.39 -10.23 -20.98
CA THR A 252 -20.26 -10.34 -20.06
C THR A 252 -19.12 -9.37 -20.40
N GLU A 253 -19.33 -8.49 -21.38
CA GLU A 253 -18.38 -7.50 -21.86
C GLU A 253 -17.97 -6.57 -20.69
N GLY A 254 -16.66 -6.37 -20.52
CA GLY A 254 -16.08 -5.58 -19.44
C GLY A 254 -15.86 -6.34 -18.12
N TYR A 255 -16.57 -7.45 -17.87
CA TYR A 255 -16.33 -8.32 -16.70
C TYR A 255 -15.25 -9.38 -16.96
N PHE A 256 -15.02 -9.72 -18.22
CA PHE A 256 -14.00 -10.66 -18.67
C PHE A 256 -13.20 -10.04 -19.82
N GLU A 257 -11.95 -10.47 -19.95
CA GLU A 257 -11.09 -10.13 -21.08
C GLU A 257 -11.26 -11.17 -22.18
N PHE A 258 -11.47 -10.70 -23.41
CA PHE A 258 -11.76 -11.54 -24.56
C PHE A 258 -10.77 -11.31 -25.70
N THR A 259 -10.35 -12.39 -26.35
CA THR A 259 -9.67 -12.34 -27.65
C THR A 259 -10.66 -12.72 -28.74
N ALA A 260 -10.86 -11.84 -29.72
CA ALA A 260 -11.72 -12.14 -30.87
C ALA A 260 -11.02 -13.13 -31.82
N LEU A 261 -11.63 -14.29 -32.05
CA LEU A 261 -11.12 -15.32 -32.98
C LEU A 261 -11.74 -15.21 -34.38
N GLY A 262 -12.62 -14.23 -34.58
CA GLY A 262 -13.31 -13.98 -35.85
C GLY A 262 -14.60 -14.78 -36.00
N THR A 263 -15.17 -14.75 -37.21
CA THR A 263 -16.43 -15.44 -37.54
C THR A 263 -16.17 -16.89 -37.96
N THR A 264 -16.76 -17.84 -37.24
CA THR A 264 -16.59 -19.28 -37.49
C THR A 264 -17.90 -19.91 -38.00
N HIS A 265 -17.83 -20.71 -39.07
CA HIS A 265 -18.97 -21.50 -39.52
C HIS A 265 -19.19 -22.70 -38.62
N VAL A 266 -20.23 -22.64 -37.79
CA VAL A 266 -20.63 -23.72 -36.90
C VAL A 266 -21.60 -24.65 -37.60
N LYS A 267 -21.30 -25.95 -37.63
CA LYS A 267 -22.15 -26.97 -38.26
C LYS A 267 -23.57 -26.96 -37.66
N GLY A 268 -24.55 -26.61 -38.48
CA GLY A 268 -25.98 -26.55 -38.10
C GLY A 268 -26.52 -25.14 -37.86
N VAL A 269 -25.65 -24.11 -37.89
CA VAL A 269 -26.03 -22.69 -37.85
C VAL A 269 -25.92 -22.13 -39.28
N ARG A 270 -26.92 -21.35 -39.72
CA ARG A 270 -26.96 -20.80 -41.10
C ARG A 270 -25.91 -19.72 -41.32
N ASP A 271 -25.78 -18.80 -40.38
CA ASP A 271 -24.84 -17.68 -40.44
C ASP A 271 -23.59 -17.97 -39.60
N PRO A 272 -22.39 -17.56 -40.04
CA PRO A 272 -21.18 -17.71 -39.25
C PRO A 272 -21.25 -16.85 -37.98
N LEU A 273 -20.88 -17.42 -36.84
CA LEU A 273 -20.95 -16.78 -35.53
C LEU A 273 -19.59 -16.18 -35.17
N ALA A 274 -19.58 -14.97 -34.60
CA ALA A 274 -18.38 -14.43 -33.97
C ALA A 274 -18.04 -15.24 -32.70
N VAL A 275 -16.80 -15.70 -32.62
CA VAL A 275 -16.28 -16.52 -31.52
C VAL A 275 -15.21 -15.73 -30.78
N TYR A 276 -15.26 -15.81 -29.45
CA TYR A 276 -14.34 -15.12 -28.56
C TYR A 276 -13.76 -16.11 -27.58
N GLU A 277 -12.46 -16.01 -27.32
CA GLU A 277 -11.79 -16.74 -26.25
C GLU A 277 -11.78 -15.91 -24.97
N VAL A 278 -12.15 -16.50 -23.84
CA VAL A 278 -12.02 -15.88 -22.52
C VAL A 278 -10.59 -16.05 -22.05
N VAL A 279 -9.87 -14.94 -21.89
CA VAL A 279 -8.46 -14.94 -21.47
C VAL A 279 -8.34 -14.78 -19.95
N GLY A 280 -9.30 -14.09 -19.33
CA GLY A 280 -9.28 -13.81 -17.91
C GLY A 280 -10.37 -12.84 -17.47
N LEU A 281 -10.15 -12.20 -16.32
CA LEU A 281 -11.07 -11.21 -15.74
C LEU A 281 -10.90 -9.84 -16.41
N GLY A 282 -12.00 -9.10 -16.55
CA GLY A 282 -12.06 -7.76 -17.13
C GLY A 282 -11.95 -6.64 -16.09
N ALA A 283 -12.10 -5.39 -16.55
CA ALA A 283 -11.81 -4.18 -15.77
C ALA A 283 -12.97 -3.66 -14.88
N LEU A 284 -14.21 -4.14 -15.05
CA LEU A 284 -15.35 -3.68 -14.24
C LEU A 284 -15.27 -4.23 -12.81
N ARG A 285 -15.15 -3.35 -11.81
CA ARG A 285 -14.95 -3.74 -10.40
C ARG A 285 -15.85 -3.06 -9.36
N THR A 286 -16.61 -2.00 -9.67
CA THR A 286 -17.23 -1.16 -8.62
C THR A 286 -18.69 -1.45 -8.30
N ARG A 287 -19.09 -1.13 -7.05
CA ARG A 287 -20.44 -1.32 -6.48
C ARG A 287 -21.58 -0.86 -7.37
N LEU A 288 -21.40 0.28 -8.06
CA LEU A 288 -22.47 0.85 -8.88
C LEU A 288 -22.54 0.23 -10.28
N GLN A 289 -21.40 -0.21 -10.83
CA GLN A 289 -21.35 -1.00 -12.08
C GLN A 289 -22.04 -2.36 -11.90
N VAL A 290 -21.93 -2.94 -10.71
CA VAL A 290 -22.62 -4.18 -10.34
C VAL A 290 -24.11 -3.93 -10.07
N ALA A 291 -24.48 -2.86 -9.35
CA ALA A 291 -25.89 -2.50 -9.11
C ALA A 291 -26.64 -2.12 -10.41
N ALA A 292 -25.96 -1.56 -11.40
CA ALA A 292 -26.52 -1.27 -12.72
C ALA A 292 -27.02 -2.51 -13.47
N HIS A 293 -26.42 -3.66 -13.20
CA HIS A 293 -26.79 -4.92 -13.84
C HIS A 293 -28.11 -5.50 -13.31
N ARG A 294 -28.55 -5.10 -12.10
CA ARG A 294 -29.80 -5.55 -11.44
C ARG A 294 -30.96 -4.56 -11.57
N GLY A 295 -30.82 -3.57 -12.44
CA GLY A 295 -31.82 -2.50 -12.61
C GLY A 295 -31.69 -1.44 -11.52
N LEU A 296 -30.92 -0.39 -11.82
CA LEU A 296 -30.95 0.80 -11.01
C LEU A 296 -32.27 1.56 -11.20
N ALA A 297 -32.76 2.23 -10.16
CA ALA A 297 -33.85 3.19 -10.29
C ALA A 297 -33.57 4.18 -11.43
N ARG A 298 -34.63 4.58 -12.13
CA ARG A 298 -34.53 5.48 -13.29
C ARG A 298 -33.72 6.71 -12.91
N PHE A 299 -32.69 7.01 -13.71
CA PHE A 299 -31.91 8.23 -13.51
C PHE A 299 -32.77 9.44 -13.91
N VAL A 300 -33.08 10.30 -12.94
CA VAL A 300 -33.98 11.45 -13.09
C VAL A 300 -33.20 12.73 -12.81
N GLY A 301 -33.47 13.76 -13.62
CA GLY A 301 -32.75 15.04 -13.55
C GLY A 301 -31.30 14.94 -14.00
N ARG A 302 -30.51 15.96 -13.64
CA ARG A 302 -29.06 16.06 -13.83
C ARG A 302 -28.56 16.12 -15.28
N GLN A 303 -29.41 16.55 -16.20
CA GLN A 303 -29.03 16.67 -17.61
C GLN A 303 -27.94 17.74 -17.80
N ASP A 304 -28.00 18.83 -17.03
CA ASP A 304 -27.01 19.91 -17.09
C ASP A 304 -25.65 19.44 -16.55
N GLU A 305 -25.63 18.75 -15.40
CA GLU A 305 -24.41 18.17 -14.83
C GLU A 305 -23.79 17.11 -15.75
N LEU A 306 -24.61 16.24 -16.35
CA LEU A 306 -24.13 15.28 -17.35
C LEU A 306 -23.57 15.99 -18.58
N ALA A 307 -24.26 17.01 -19.11
CA ALA A 307 -23.79 17.78 -20.26
C ALA A 307 -22.44 18.44 -19.97
N HIS A 308 -22.25 18.95 -18.75
CA HIS A 308 -20.98 19.52 -18.30
C HIS A 308 -19.85 18.49 -18.29
N LEU A 309 -20.08 17.28 -17.77
CA LEU A 309 -19.09 16.20 -17.78
C LEU A 309 -18.72 15.78 -19.22
N HIS A 310 -19.69 15.67 -20.13
CA HIS A 310 -19.42 15.36 -21.54
C HIS A 310 -18.66 16.48 -22.26
N ALA A 311 -18.97 17.75 -21.96
CA ALA A 311 -18.22 18.88 -22.48
C ALA A 311 -16.76 18.87 -22.01
N ALA A 312 -16.53 18.56 -20.72
CA ALA A 312 -15.19 18.41 -20.16
C ALA A 312 -14.42 17.24 -20.82
N LEU A 313 -15.08 16.11 -21.07
CA LEU A 313 -14.49 14.99 -21.81
C LEU A 313 -14.11 15.37 -23.23
N GLY A 314 -14.96 16.13 -23.94
CA GLY A 314 -14.68 16.62 -25.29
C GLY A 314 -13.40 17.46 -25.34
N GLN A 315 -13.21 18.33 -24.35
CA GLN A 315 -11.99 19.14 -24.22
C GLN A 315 -10.76 18.29 -23.91
N ALA A 316 -10.87 17.34 -22.97
CA ALA A 316 -9.79 16.41 -22.64
C ALA A 316 -9.38 15.58 -23.87
N LYS A 317 -10.34 15.07 -24.66
CA LYS A 317 -10.07 14.36 -25.91
C LYS A 317 -9.30 15.21 -26.92
N ALA A 318 -9.56 16.52 -26.95
CA ALA A 318 -8.89 17.52 -27.77
C ALA A 318 -7.54 18.01 -27.21
N GLY A 319 -7.01 17.38 -26.15
CA GLY A 319 -5.71 17.74 -25.57
C GLY A 319 -5.75 18.84 -24.51
N HIS A 320 -6.94 19.28 -24.12
CA HIS A 320 -7.13 20.28 -23.05
C HIS A 320 -7.65 19.56 -21.82
N GLY A 321 -6.76 19.06 -20.98
CA GLY A 321 -7.16 18.27 -19.82
C GLY A 321 -8.07 19.05 -18.86
N ARG A 322 -8.97 18.32 -18.20
CA ARG A 322 -10.01 18.89 -17.35
C ARG A 322 -10.09 18.18 -16.02
N ILE A 323 -10.42 18.95 -15.00
CA ILE A 323 -10.65 18.48 -13.64
C ILE A 323 -12.07 18.86 -13.27
N VAL A 324 -12.89 17.87 -12.91
CA VAL A 324 -14.27 18.09 -12.46
C VAL A 324 -14.46 17.50 -11.08
N ALA A 325 -14.71 18.39 -10.12
CA ALA A 325 -15.05 18.02 -8.75
C ALA A 325 -16.57 18.00 -8.57
N VAL A 326 -17.08 16.92 -8.02
CA VAL A 326 -18.50 16.71 -7.74
C VAL A 326 -18.73 16.68 -6.23
N VAL A 327 -19.41 17.70 -5.72
CA VAL A 327 -19.58 17.95 -4.29
C VAL A 327 -21.03 17.81 -3.90
N GLY A 328 -21.31 17.15 -2.80
CA GLY A 328 -22.68 17.05 -2.29
C GLY A 328 -22.82 16.11 -1.11
N GLU A 329 -23.98 16.18 -0.47
CA GLU A 329 -24.29 15.38 0.73
C GLU A 329 -24.32 13.87 0.46
N ALA A 330 -24.31 13.07 1.53
CA ALA A 330 -24.50 11.63 1.42
C ALA A 330 -25.86 11.30 0.78
N GLY A 331 -25.87 10.36 -0.18
CA GLY A 331 -27.11 9.90 -0.83
C GLY A 331 -27.64 10.80 -1.96
N VAL A 332 -27.02 11.95 -2.25
CA VAL A 332 -27.50 12.89 -3.30
C VAL A 332 -27.29 12.40 -4.74
N GLY A 333 -26.51 11.33 -4.95
CA GLY A 333 -26.30 10.72 -6.27
C GLY A 333 -24.94 10.99 -6.94
N LYS A 334 -23.90 11.39 -6.20
CA LYS A 334 -22.55 11.66 -6.75
C LYS A 334 -21.97 10.50 -7.56
N SER A 335 -21.85 9.31 -6.96
CA SER A 335 -21.39 8.10 -7.66
C SER A 335 -22.34 7.73 -8.80
N ARG A 336 -23.66 7.99 -8.64
CA ARG A 336 -24.65 7.73 -9.70
C ARG A 336 -24.42 8.57 -10.94
N LEU A 337 -24.11 9.85 -10.77
CA LEU A 337 -23.76 10.75 -11.86
C LEU A 337 -22.52 10.25 -12.63
N PHE A 338 -21.45 9.87 -11.91
CA PHE A 338 -20.23 9.34 -12.54
C PHE A 338 -20.47 8.04 -13.31
N HIS A 339 -21.27 7.13 -12.77
CA HIS A 339 -21.64 5.91 -13.48
C HIS A 339 -22.45 6.19 -14.76
N GLU A 340 -23.47 7.05 -14.68
CA GLU A 340 -24.28 7.42 -15.87
C GLU A 340 -23.44 8.11 -16.94
N PHE A 341 -22.48 8.93 -16.51
CA PHE A 341 -21.48 9.52 -17.40
C PHE A 341 -20.59 8.45 -18.03
N LYS A 342 -20.02 7.54 -17.23
CA LYS A 342 -19.12 6.46 -17.68
C LYS A 342 -19.78 5.54 -18.69
N VAL A 343 -21.01 5.09 -18.42
CA VAL A 343 -21.77 4.23 -19.34
C VAL A 343 -21.94 4.89 -20.72
N ARG A 344 -22.05 6.22 -20.77
CA ARG A 344 -22.16 6.99 -22.02
C ARG A 344 -20.80 7.35 -22.63
N SER A 345 -19.73 7.40 -21.82
CA SER A 345 -18.37 7.77 -22.24
C SER A 345 -17.53 6.61 -22.78
N GLN A 346 -17.95 5.35 -22.55
CA GLN A 346 -17.20 4.09 -22.81
C GLN A 346 -16.62 3.93 -24.23
N GLN A 347 -17.06 4.71 -25.22
CA GLN A 347 -16.49 4.67 -26.57
C GLN A 347 -15.25 5.60 -26.69
N GLY A 348 -14.07 4.98 -26.67
CA GLY A 348 -12.80 5.61 -27.10
C GLY A 348 -11.98 6.30 -25.99
N CYS A 349 -12.12 5.88 -24.73
CA CYS A 349 -11.28 6.30 -23.61
C CYS A 349 -10.88 5.09 -22.74
N LEU A 350 -9.72 5.16 -22.09
CA LEU A 350 -9.37 4.24 -21.00
C LEU A 350 -9.83 4.84 -19.68
N ALA A 351 -10.68 4.12 -18.94
CA ALA A 351 -11.17 4.56 -17.63
C ALA A 351 -10.41 3.86 -16.50
N LEU A 352 -9.77 4.64 -15.63
CA LEU A 352 -9.07 4.19 -14.43
C LEU A 352 -9.82 4.71 -13.20
N GLU A 353 -10.36 3.81 -12.41
CA GLU A 353 -11.23 4.15 -11.29
C GLU A 353 -10.66 3.61 -9.99
N THR A 354 -10.73 4.43 -8.95
CA THR A 354 -10.34 4.07 -7.60
C THR A 354 -11.25 4.73 -6.57
N PHE A 355 -11.36 4.12 -5.40
CA PHE A 355 -12.28 4.55 -4.35
C PHE A 355 -11.61 4.51 -2.99
N SER A 356 -12.00 5.45 -2.14
CA SER A 356 -11.58 5.46 -0.75
C SER A 356 -12.58 4.69 0.10
N VAL A 357 -12.09 3.91 1.07
CA VAL A 357 -12.93 3.20 2.05
C VAL A 357 -12.82 3.88 3.42
N SER A 358 -13.84 3.75 4.27
CA SER A 358 -13.92 4.51 5.52
C SER A 358 -12.78 4.25 6.52
N HIS A 359 -12.17 3.06 6.48
CA HIS A 359 -10.96 2.69 7.22
C HIS A 359 -9.66 2.89 6.41
N GLY A 360 -9.78 3.28 5.13
CA GLY A 360 -8.70 3.40 4.14
C GLY A 360 -7.67 4.48 4.45
N LYS A 361 -8.01 5.50 5.25
CA LYS A 361 -7.07 6.53 5.73
C LYS A 361 -5.84 5.95 6.44
N ALA A 362 -5.94 4.73 6.96
CA ALA A 362 -4.83 4.06 7.62
C ALA A 362 -3.81 3.44 6.65
N PHE A 363 -4.13 3.38 5.34
CA PHE A 363 -3.41 2.64 4.32
C PHE A 363 -2.80 3.59 3.29
N ALA A 364 -1.49 3.85 3.39
CA ALA A 364 -0.79 4.71 2.44
C ALA A 364 -0.87 4.14 1.02
N TYR A 365 -1.22 5.00 0.06
CA TYR A 365 -1.28 4.70 -1.37
C TYR A 365 -2.31 3.64 -1.78
N LEU A 366 -3.21 3.20 -0.90
CA LEU A 366 -4.12 2.09 -1.23
C LEU A 366 -4.94 2.34 -2.51
N PRO A 367 -5.61 3.48 -2.69
CA PRO A 367 -6.33 3.78 -3.93
C PRO A 367 -5.41 3.78 -5.16
N LEU A 368 -4.18 4.25 -5.03
CA LEU A 368 -3.20 4.27 -6.12
C LEU A 368 -2.71 2.87 -6.47
N ILE A 369 -2.39 2.05 -5.47
CA ILE A 369 -1.96 0.67 -5.66
C ILE A 369 -3.05 -0.12 -6.37
N GLU A 370 -4.31 0.01 -5.96
CA GLU A 370 -5.43 -0.69 -6.61
C GLU A 370 -5.67 -0.20 -8.05
N MET A 371 -5.55 1.12 -8.29
CA MET A 371 -5.60 1.67 -9.65
C MET A 371 -4.48 1.11 -10.54
N LEU A 372 -3.24 1.08 -10.03
CA LEU A 372 -2.08 0.56 -10.76
C LEU A 372 -2.17 -0.95 -10.98
N LYS A 373 -2.61 -1.72 -9.99
CA LYS A 373 -2.88 -3.15 -10.17
C LYS A 373 -3.93 -3.39 -11.25
N SER A 374 -5.00 -2.59 -11.27
CA SER A 374 -6.01 -2.65 -12.33
C SER A 374 -5.39 -2.34 -13.71
N TYR A 375 -4.61 -1.26 -13.81
CA TYR A 375 -3.93 -0.84 -15.03
C TYR A 375 -2.94 -1.89 -15.57
N PHE A 376 -2.15 -2.51 -14.69
CA PHE A 376 -1.17 -3.55 -15.04
C PHE A 376 -1.77 -4.97 -15.07
N GLN A 377 -3.07 -5.12 -14.84
CA GLN A 377 -3.76 -6.41 -14.77
C GLN A 377 -3.12 -7.37 -13.74
N ILE A 378 -2.71 -6.84 -12.58
CA ILE A 378 -2.18 -7.61 -11.45
C ILE A 378 -3.36 -8.13 -10.61
N THR A 379 -3.33 -9.43 -10.35
CA THR A 379 -4.34 -10.17 -9.60
C THR A 379 -3.75 -10.70 -8.29
N ALA A 380 -4.61 -11.15 -7.38
CA ALA A 380 -4.17 -11.73 -6.12
C ALA A 380 -3.36 -13.05 -6.27
N GLN A 381 -3.35 -13.65 -7.46
CA GLN A 381 -2.59 -14.88 -7.76
C GLN A 381 -1.18 -14.59 -8.31
N ASP A 382 -0.89 -13.34 -8.68
CA ASP A 382 0.41 -12.97 -9.23
C ASP A 382 1.46 -12.87 -8.11
N GLY A 383 2.49 -13.71 -8.19
CA GLY A 383 3.70 -13.54 -7.37
C GLY A 383 4.60 -12.42 -7.91
N ASP A 384 5.63 -12.05 -7.13
CA ASP A 384 6.58 -10.96 -7.43
C ASP A 384 7.13 -10.99 -8.86
N ARG A 385 7.44 -12.19 -9.37
CA ARG A 385 7.95 -12.35 -10.74
C ARG A 385 6.91 -11.98 -11.81
N SER A 386 5.67 -12.46 -11.67
CA SER A 386 4.59 -12.16 -12.62
C SER A 386 4.23 -10.68 -12.58
N CYS A 387 4.17 -10.10 -11.38
CA CYS A 387 4.01 -8.65 -11.18
C CYS A 387 5.08 -7.87 -11.96
N ARG A 388 6.36 -8.23 -11.81
CA ARG A 388 7.46 -7.57 -12.51
C ARG A 388 7.35 -7.68 -14.02
N GLU A 389 7.05 -8.87 -14.54
CA GLU A 389 6.91 -9.11 -15.98
C GLU A 389 5.76 -8.29 -16.58
N LYS A 390 4.59 -8.23 -15.92
CA LYS A 390 3.44 -7.42 -16.35
C LYS A 390 3.74 -5.92 -16.37
N VAL A 391 4.30 -5.41 -15.27
CA VAL A 391 4.63 -3.97 -15.13
C VAL A 391 5.67 -3.57 -16.18
N THR A 392 6.76 -4.32 -16.29
CA THR A 392 7.85 -4.07 -17.25
C THR A 392 7.34 -4.14 -18.69
N GLY A 393 6.62 -5.21 -19.04
CA GLY A 393 6.09 -5.42 -20.39
C GLY A 393 5.15 -4.29 -20.81
N ARG A 394 4.22 -3.88 -19.93
CA ARG A 394 3.27 -2.80 -20.23
C ARG A 394 3.96 -1.45 -20.39
N LEU A 395 4.88 -1.09 -19.48
CA LEU A 395 5.61 0.18 -19.53
C LEU A 395 6.45 0.31 -20.80
N LEU A 396 7.25 -0.71 -21.12
CA LEU A 396 8.15 -0.65 -22.28
C LEU A 396 7.40 -0.74 -23.61
N THR A 397 6.21 -1.38 -23.63
CA THR A 397 5.32 -1.35 -24.80
C THR A 397 4.69 0.03 -25.01
N LEU A 398 4.41 0.75 -23.92
CA LEU A 398 3.86 2.10 -23.97
C LEU A 398 4.90 3.12 -24.46
N ASP A 399 6.06 3.17 -23.81
CA ASP A 399 7.20 4.00 -24.21
C ASP A 399 8.47 3.54 -23.50
N ARG A 400 9.56 3.40 -24.26
CA ARG A 400 10.87 3.06 -23.71
C ARG A 400 11.44 4.15 -22.80
N SER A 401 11.02 5.41 -22.97
CA SER A 401 11.43 6.48 -22.07
C SER A 401 10.96 6.28 -20.62
N LEU A 402 9.98 5.40 -20.39
CA LEU A 402 9.47 5.09 -19.05
C LEU A 402 10.32 4.05 -18.30
N GLU A 403 11.36 3.50 -18.93
CA GLU A 403 12.27 2.52 -18.30
C GLU A 403 12.89 3.07 -17.01
N GLU A 404 13.21 4.37 -16.96
CA GLU A 404 13.73 5.02 -15.75
C GLU A 404 12.74 5.06 -14.56
N HIS A 405 11.44 4.90 -14.83
CA HIS A 405 10.37 4.96 -13.82
C HIS A 405 10.00 3.58 -13.26
N LEU A 406 10.40 2.51 -13.94
CA LEU A 406 10.06 1.13 -13.58
C LEU A 406 10.42 0.78 -12.12
N PRO A 407 11.62 1.12 -11.59
CA PRO A 407 11.98 0.75 -10.23
C PRO A 407 11.04 1.33 -9.17
N TYR A 408 10.56 2.57 -9.36
CA TYR A 408 9.68 3.24 -8.39
C TYR A 408 8.28 2.61 -8.37
N LEU A 409 7.74 2.23 -9.53
CA LEU A 409 6.45 1.57 -9.64
C LEU A 409 6.47 0.16 -9.03
N LEU A 410 7.52 -0.63 -9.32
CA LEU A 410 7.71 -1.95 -8.70
C LEU A 410 7.85 -1.85 -7.19
N TYR A 411 8.62 -0.86 -6.72
CA TYR A 411 8.85 -0.64 -5.30
C TYR A 411 7.55 -0.27 -4.56
N LEU A 412 6.70 0.59 -5.15
CA LEU A 412 5.37 0.92 -4.59
C LEU A 412 4.47 -0.31 -4.51
N LEU A 413 4.50 -1.17 -5.53
CA LEU A 413 3.74 -2.43 -5.60
C LEU A 413 4.30 -3.53 -4.69
N GLY A 414 5.42 -3.28 -3.99
CA GLY A 414 6.01 -4.20 -3.01
C GLY A 414 7.04 -5.16 -3.59
N THR A 415 7.46 -5.00 -4.84
CA THR A 415 8.48 -5.82 -5.49
C THR A 415 9.83 -5.11 -5.45
N ILE A 416 10.76 -5.59 -4.61
CA ILE A 416 12.09 -5.00 -4.44
C ILE A 416 13.12 -5.76 -5.28
N GLU A 417 13.90 -5.04 -6.09
CA GLU A 417 15.02 -5.64 -6.82
C GLU A 417 16.24 -5.83 -5.90
N PRO A 418 16.95 -6.99 -5.96
CA PRO A 418 18.03 -7.34 -5.02
C PRO A 418 19.18 -6.34 -4.90
N ASP A 419 19.37 -5.44 -5.89
CA ASP A 419 20.45 -4.45 -5.94
C ASP A 419 19.93 -3.00 -6.12
N SER A 420 18.64 -2.77 -5.82
CA SER A 420 18.04 -1.44 -6.00
C SER A 420 18.68 -0.42 -5.04
N PRO A 421 19.04 0.80 -5.51
CA PRO A 421 19.45 1.89 -4.63
C PRO A 421 18.27 2.56 -3.93
N LEU A 422 17.03 2.21 -4.27
CA LEU A 422 15.82 2.82 -3.71
C LEU A 422 15.72 2.70 -2.19
N PRO A 423 16.03 1.56 -1.53
CA PRO A 423 15.97 1.46 -0.08
C PRO A 423 16.87 2.47 0.65
N THR A 424 17.98 2.90 0.02
CA THR A 424 18.96 3.84 0.58
C THR A 424 18.75 5.31 0.17
N MET A 425 17.89 5.56 -0.81
CA MET A 425 17.52 6.92 -1.25
C MET A 425 16.73 7.65 -0.15
N ASP A 426 16.87 8.98 -0.06
CA ASP A 426 16.03 9.77 0.84
C ASP A 426 14.55 9.50 0.56
N PRO A 427 13.76 9.19 1.60
CA PRO A 427 12.38 8.80 1.40
C PRO A 427 11.51 9.88 0.75
N THR A 428 11.80 11.17 1.00
CA THR A 428 11.05 12.31 0.42
C THR A 428 11.27 12.37 -1.08
N ILE A 429 12.52 12.19 -1.53
CA ILE A 429 12.82 12.14 -2.96
C ILE A 429 12.25 10.88 -3.60
N ARG A 430 12.41 9.71 -2.97
CA ARG A 430 11.85 8.46 -3.48
C ARG A 430 10.34 8.58 -3.67
N ARG A 431 9.66 9.22 -2.72
CA ARG A 431 8.23 9.56 -2.79
C ARG A 431 7.93 10.47 -3.98
N GLN A 432 8.66 11.57 -4.14
CA GLN A 432 8.49 12.48 -5.29
C GLN A 432 8.72 11.77 -6.63
N ARG A 433 9.77 10.96 -6.76
CA ARG A 433 10.05 10.17 -7.98
C ARG A 433 8.97 9.12 -8.26
N THR A 434 8.37 8.56 -7.21
CA THR A 434 7.22 7.65 -7.34
C THR A 434 6.00 8.39 -7.87
N PHE A 435 5.74 9.61 -7.35
CA PHE A 435 4.69 10.49 -7.87
C PHE A 435 4.92 10.84 -9.33
N ASP A 436 6.12 11.28 -9.68
CA ASP A 436 6.50 11.60 -11.06
C ASP A 436 6.34 10.38 -11.97
N ALA A 437 6.72 9.19 -11.51
CA ALA A 437 6.58 7.94 -12.27
C ALA A 437 5.11 7.64 -12.61
N ILE A 438 4.20 7.77 -11.64
CA ILE A 438 2.76 7.55 -11.86
C ILE A 438 2.18 8.66 -12.76
N ALA A 439 2.51 9.93 -12.50
CA ALA A 439 2.01 11.04 -13.32
C ALA A 439 2.48 10.93 -14.76
N ARG A 440 3.77 10.63 -15.00
CA ARG A 440 4.32 10.44 -16.35
C ARG A 440 3.72 9.23 -17.05
N LEU A 441 3.46 8.14 -16.33
CA LEU A 441 2.73 6.98 -16.87
C LEU A 441 1.35 7.42 -17.39
N LEU A 442 0.56 8.12 -16.57
CA LEU A 442 -0.79 8.59 -16.95
C LEU A 442 -0.73 9.59 -18.11
N VAL A 443 0.17 10.58 -18.05
CA VAL A 443 0.33 11.58 -19.12
C VAL A 443 0.75 10.91 -20.43
N ARG A 444 1.69 9.96 -20.39
CA ARG A 444 2.14 9.25 -21.59
C ARG A 444 1.05 8.36 -22.18
N GLU A 445 0.33 7.59 -21.35
CA GLU A 445 -0.81 6.79 -21.79
C GLU A 445 -1.90 7.68 -22.42
N SER A 446 -2.12 8.88 -21.88
CA SER A 446 -3.09 9.84 -22.43
C SER A 446 -2.80 10.24 -23.89
N LEU A 447 -1.53 10.22 -24.30
CA LEU A 447 -1.15 10.54 -25.68
C LEU A 447 -1.60 9.45 -26.65
N ASN A 448 -1.57 8.18 -26.24
CA ASN A 448 -2.07 7.06 -27.04
C ASN A 448 -3.60 7.03 -27.07
N GLN A 449 -4.24 7.19 -25.91
CA GLN A 449 -5.70 7.19 -25.78
C GLN A 449 -6.15 8.13 -24.66
N PRO A 450 -7.26 8.88 -24.82
CA PRO A 450 -7.79 9.72 -23.74
C PRO A 450 -8.04 8.93 -22.45
N LEU A 451 -7.70 9.52 -21.31
CA LEU A 451 -7.91 8.91 -20.00
C LEU A 451 -9.06 9.56 -19.24
N GLU A 452 -9.88 8.73 -18.62
CA GLU A 452 -10.83 9.12 -17.59
C GLU A 452 -10.32 8.56 -16.25
N VAL A 453 -9.78 9.42 -15.40
CA VAL A 453 -9.21 9.03 -14.09
C VAL A 453 -10.19 9.46 -13.00
N ILE A 454 -10.74 8.49 -12.26
CA ILE A 454 -11.84 8.72 -11.31
C ILE A 454 -11.37 8.38 -9.89
N PHE A 455 -11.39 9.36 -9.00
CA PHE A 455 -11.23 9.15 -7.56
C PHE A 455 -12.57 9.43 -6.85
N GLU A 456 -13.16 8.38 -6.32
CA GLU A 456 -14.38 8.52 -5.51
C GLU A 456 -14.07 8.69 -4.03
N ASP A 457 -14.92 9.47 -3.37
CA ASP A 457 -15.09 9.51 -1.94
C ASP A 457 -13.87 10.09 -1.19
N LEU A 458 -13.36 11.25 -1.65
CA LEU A 458 -12.08 11.82 -1.16
C LEU A 458 -12.07 12.16 0.34
N GLN A 459 -13.24 12.32 0.97
CA GLN A 459 -13.33 12.49 2.42
C GLN A 459 -12.68 11.34 3.22
N TRP A 460 -12.44 10.17 2.60
CA TRP A 460 -11.71 9.04 3.18
C TRP A 460 -10.34 8.74 2.54
N LEU A 461 -9.84 9.63 1.68
CA LEU A 461 -8.53 9.48 1.03
C LEU A 461 -7.41 9.45 2.08
N ASP A 462 -6.39 8.59 1.86
CA ASP A 462 -5.18 8.62 2.67
C ASP A 462 -4.31 9.82 2.32
N GLY A 463 -3.48 10.28 3.27
CA GLY A 463 -2.72 11.52 3.13
C GLY A 463 -1.70 11.47 2.00
N GLU A 464 -1.16 10.28 1.70
CA GLU A 464 -0.20 10.12 0.62
C GLU A 464 -0.86 10.12 -0.77
N THR A 465 -2.00 9.45 -0.93
CA THR A 465 -2.79 9.56 -2.16
C THR A 465 -3.32 10.98 -2.38
N GLU A 466 -3.73 11.68 -1.32
CA GLU A 466 -4.13 13.09 -1.39
C GLU A 466 -2.98 13.97 -1.89
N ALA A 467 -1.77 13.78 -1.37
CA ALA A 467 -0.61 14.52 -1.82
C ALA A 467 -0.23 14.22 -3.28
N PHE A 468 -0.35 12.96 -3.72
CA PHE A 468 -0.21 12.61 -5.13
C PHE A 468 -1.26 13.32 -5.99
N LEU A 469 -2.52 13.31 -5.58
CA LEU A 469 -3.62 13.93 -6.32
C LEU A 469 -3.37 15.44 -6.50
N ASN A 470 -2.91 16.13 -5.45
CA ASN A 470 -2.52 17.54 -5.52
C ASN A 470 -1.42 17.80 -6.56
N MET A 471 -0.43 16.90 -6.68
CA MET A 471 0.63 17.01 -7.69
C MET A 471 0.14 16.65 -9.10
N LEU A 472 -0.72 15.64 -9.24
CA LEU A 472 -1.27 15.21 -10.53
C LEU A 472 -2.09 16.32 -11.20
N ILE A 473 -2.81 17.11 -10.40
CA ILE A 473 -3.64 18.23 -10.86
C ILE A 473 -2.86 19.23 -11.71
N ASP A 474 -1.59 19.48 -11.37
CA ASP A 474 -0.72 20.39 -12.14
C ASP A 474 -0.32 19.81 -13.52
N HIS A 475 -0.39 18.48 -13.68
CA HIS A 475 -0.04 17.77 -14.92
C HIS A 475 -1.23 17.57 -15.86
N VAL A 476 -2.47 17.68 -15.36
CA VAL A 476 -3.70 17.45 -16.15
C VAL A 476 -3.86 18.44 -17.31
N PRO A 477 -3.70 19.78 -17.15
CA PRO A 477 -4.06 20.75 -18.19
C PRO A 477 -3.46 20.51 -19.58
N GLY A 478 -2.21 19.99 -19.64
CA GLY A 478 -1.49 19.71 -20.89
C GLY A 478 -1.68 18.29 -21.44
N ALA A 479 -2.52 17.46 -20.82
CA ALA A 479 -2.69 16.06 -21.15
C ALA A 479 -4.11 15.75 -21.64
N ARG A 480 -4.30 14.58 -22.28
CA ARG A 480 -5.65 14.11 -22.70
C ARG A 480 -6.35 13.38 -21.56
N ILE A 481 -6.40 14.04 -20.40
CA ILE A 481 -6.89 13.47 -19.13
C ILE A 481 -8.14 14.24 -18.67
N LEU A 482 -9.20 13.50 -18.38
CA LEU A 482 -10.33 13.98 -17.57
C LEU A 482 -10.18 13.38 -16.17
N LEU A 483 -9.84 14.23 -15.19
CA LEU A 483 -9.77 13.86 -13.79
C LEU A 483 -11.11 14.15 -13.12
N LEU A 484 -11.80 13.10 -12.68
CA LEU A 484 -13.07 13.17 -11.97
C LEU A 484 -12.87 12.84 -10.51
N VAL A 485 -13.34 13.73 -9.64
CA VAL A 485 -13.25 13.56 -8.19
C VAL A 485 -14.58 13.84 -7.55
N ASN A 486 -14.97 13.07 -6.54
CA ASN A 486 -16.18 13.37 -5.77
C ASN A 486 -15.92 13.36 -4.25
N TYR A 487 -16.61 14.24 -3.54
CA TYR A 487 -16.47 14.33 -2.09
C TYR A 487 -17.67 14.96 -1.39
N ARG A 488 -17.70 14.88 -0.06
CA ARG A 488 -18.69 15.57 0.78
C ARG A 488 -18.21 16.97 1.18
N PRO A 489 -19.12 17.93 1.47
CA PRO A 489 -18.75 19.32 1.73
C PRO A 489 -17.75 19.55 2.87
N GLU A 490 -17.56 18.59 3.78
CA GLU A 490 -16.59 18.71 4.87
C GLU A 490 -15.13 18.49 4.42
N TYR A 491 -14.92 17.91 3.24
CA TYR A 491 -13.59 17.76 2.65
C TYR A 491 -13.12 19.08 2.06
N SER A 492 -11.92 19.52 2.44
CA SER A 492 -11.30 20.76 1.96
C SER A 492 -10.05 20.46 1.14
N HIS A 493 -9.89 21.19 0.05
CA HIS A 493 -8.70 21.14 -0.81
C HIS A 493 -8.29 22.55 -1.25
N HIS A 494 -7.08 22.69 -1.78
CA HIS A 494 -6.51 23.99 -2.18
C HIS A 494 -6.45 24.19 -3.70
N TRP A 495 -7.18 23.39 -4.48
CA TRP A 495 -7.16 23.51 -5.95
C TRP A 495 -7.73 24.84 -6.41
N ASP A 496 -6.93 25.61 -7.14
CA ASP A 496 -7.33 26.90 -7.67
C ASP A 496 -8.46 26.75 -8.71
N ALA A 497 -9.39 27.70 -8.72
CA ALA A 497 -10.43 27.83 -9.74
C ALA A 497 -9.86 28.34 -11.09
N GLY A 498 -8.75 27.77 -11.54
CA GLY A 498 -8.18 28.03 -12.86
C GLY A 498 -9.05 27.51 -14.00
N ALA A 499 -8.70 27.83 -15.26
CA ALA A 499 -9.52 27.52 -16.44
C ALA A 499 -9.82 26.01 -16.67
N HIS A 500 -9.03 25.12 -16.05
CA HIS A 500 -9.09 23.67 -16.24
C HIS A 500 -9.86 22.95 -15.13
N TYR A 501 -10.15 23.62 -14.01
CA TYR A 501 -10.93 23.11 -12.88
C TYR A 501 -12.37 23.59 -12.96
N SER A 502 -13.32 22.71 -12.63
CA SER A 502 -14.72 23.07 -12.45
C SER A 502 -15.35 22.26 -11.33
N GLN A 503 -16.20 22.91 -10.55
CA GLN A 503 -16.89 22.27 -9.42
C GLN A 503 -18.39 22.23 -9.69
N LEU A 504 -18.97 21.04 -9.55
CA LEU A 504 -20.40 20.77 -9.65
C LEU A 504 -20.94 20.48 -8.25
N GLN A 505 -21.77 21.39 -7.74
CA GLN A 505 -22.45 21.20 -6.46
C GLN A 505 -23.78 20.47 -6.70
N LEU A 506 -23.86 19.19 -6.36
CA LEU A 506 -25.14 18.47 -6.36
C LEU A 506 -25.96 18.88 -5.13
N GLN A 507 -27.00 19.64 -5.40
CA GLN A 507 -28.12 19.87 -4.47
C GLN A 507 -29.03 18.64 -4.44
N PRO A 508 -29.92 18.45 -3.45
CA PRO A 508 -31.04 17.51 -3.57
C PRO A 508 -31.89 17.76 -4.83
N LEU A 509 -32.64 16.76 -5.30
CA LEU A 509 -33.48 16.91 -6.50
C LEU A 509 -34.53 18.00 -6.29
N GLY A 510 -34.74 18.81 -7.33
CA GLY A 510 -35.79 19.83 -7.32
C GLY A 510 -37.18 19.20 -7.24
N GLN A 511 -38.20 20.00 -6.89
CA GLN A 511 -39.56 19.49 -6.66
C GLN A 511 -40.12 18.67 -7.83
N ALA A 512 -39.87 19.10 -9.07
CA ALA A 512 -40.33 18.40 -10.28
C ALA A 512 -39.59 17.08 -10.51
N GLU A 513 -38.27 17.07 -10.36
CA GLU A 513 -37.42 15.89 -10.55
C GLU A 513 -37.66 14.85 -9.45
N ALA A 514 -37.79 15.29 -8.19
CA ALA A 514 -38.12 14.43 -7.07
C ALA A 514 -39.51 13.79 -7.24
N GLN A 515 -40.49 14.55 -7.76
CA GLN A 515 -41.80 14.02 -8.10
C GLN A 515 -41.73 13.00 -9.24
N GLU A 516 -40.89 13.23 -10.25
CA GLU A 516 -40.65 12.26 -11.33
C GLU A 516 -40.00 10.98 -10.80
N LEU A 517 -39.00 11.07 -9.91
CA LEU A 517 -38.40 9.91 -9.26
C LEU A 517 -39.42 9.14 -8.42
N LEU A 518 -40.18 9.83 -7.57
CA LEU A 518 -41.25 9.22 -6.78
C LEU A 518 -42.33 8.60 -7.66
N THR A 519 -42.58 9.16 -8.84
CA THR A 519 -43.50 8.58 -9.82
C THR A 519 -42.93 7.30 -10.44
N ALA A 520 -41.63 7.27 -10.74
CA ALA A 520 -40.98 6.05 -11.20
C ALA A 520 -40.97 4.95 -10.14
N LEU A 521 -40.77 5.31 -8.86
CA LEU A 521 -40.74 4.37 -7.74
C LEU A 521 -42.15 3.90 -7.32
N LEU A 522 -43.12 4.82 -7.22
CA LEU A 522 -44.47 4.53 -6.69
C LEU A 522 -45.53 4.25 -7.75
N GLY A 523 -45.43 4.85 -8.94
CA GLY A 523 -46.48 4.86 -9.96
C GLY A 523 -47.40 6.08 -9.92
N ASP A 524 -48.34 6.14 -10.86
CA ASP A 524 -49.19 7.32 -11.14
C ASP A 524 -50.58 7.30 -10.49
N ASP A 525 -50.84 6.36 -9.58
CA ASP A 525 -52.16 6.25 -8.95
C ASP A 525 -52.50 7.49 -8.11
N ARG A 526 -53.76 7.96 -8.21
CA ARG A 526 -54.23 9.17 -7.51
C ARG A 526 -54.17 9.03 -5.99
N SER A 527 -54.29 7.82 -5.46
CA SER A 527 -54.18 7.54 -4.02
C SER A 527 -52.81 7.94 -3.46
N LEU A 528 -51.75 7.95 -4.28
CA LEU A 528 -50.38 8.21 -3.86
C LEU A 528 -50.02 9.69 -3.74
N VAL A 529 -50.86 10.62 -4.23
CA VAL A 529 -50.53 12.05 -4.26
C VAL A 529 -50.19 12.62 -2.86
N PRO A 530 -50.97 12.36 -1.79
CA PRO A 530 -50.63 12.83 -0.45
C PRO A 530 -49.34 12.19 0.08
N LEU A 531 -49.09 10.93 -0.26
CA LEU A 531 -47.89 10.21 0.17
C LEU A 531 -46.63 10.75 -0.53
N LYS A 532 -46.68 10.97 -1.86
CA LYS A 532 -45.57 11.59 -2.61
C LYS A 532 -45.18 12.94 -2.01
N ARG A 533 -46.18 13.77 -1.63
CA ARG A 533 -45.94 15.05 -0.95
C ARG A 533 -45.31 14.86 0.44
N LEU A 534 -45.82 13.93 1.24
CA LEU A 534 -45.26 13.66 2.57
C LEU A 534 -43.81 13.16 2.49
N ILE A 535 -43.51 12.25 1.55
CA ILE A 535 -42.15 11.76 1.33
C ILE A 535 -41.25 12.91 0.88
N LEU A 536 -41.70 13.74 -0.07
CA LEU A 536 -40.93 14.89 -0.53
C LEU A 536 -40.62 15.88 0.60
N ASP A 537 -41.63 16.22 1.41
CA ASP A 537 -41.49 17.14 2.55
C ASP A 537 -40.54 16.59 3.64
N LYS A 538 -40.45 15.26 3.80
CA LYS A 538 -39.60 14.60 4.81
C LYS A 538 -38.20 14.28 4.34
N THR A 539 -38.03 14.04 3.05
CA THR A 539 -36.75 13.64 2.44
C THR A 539 -35.98 14.82 1.85
N GLU A 540 -36.63 15.98 1.73
CA GLU A 540 -36.08 17.21 1.16
C GLU A 540 -35.44 16.98 -0.23
N GLY A 541 -35.97 16.02 -0.99
CA GLY A 541 -35.50 15.69 -2.34
C GLY A 541 -34.23 14.85 -2.40
N ASN A 542 -33.75 14.28 -1.29
CA ASN A 542 -32.60 13.36 -1.31
C ASN A 542 -32.99 12.02 -1.99
N PRO A 543 -32.42 11.65 -3.16
CA PRO A 543 -32.84 10.48 -3.93
C PRO A 543 -32.73 9.17 -3.16
N PHE A 544 -31.59 8.95 -2.50
CA PHE A 544 -31.37 7.76 -1.70
C PHE A 544 -32.39 7.67 -0.55
N PHE A 545 -32.67 8.79 0.10
CA PHE A 545 -33.66 8.81 1.17
C PHE A 545 -35.08 8.50 0.67
N MET A 546 -35.45 9.03 -0.49
CA MET A 546 -36.75 8.74 -1.13
C MET A 546 -36.90 7.25 -1.48
N GLU A 547 -35.86 6.65 -2.09
CA GLU A 547 -35.83 5.21 -2.40
C GLU A 547 -36.02 4.38 -1.12
N GLU A 548 -35.26 4.67 -0.06
CA GLU A 548 -35.32 3.95 1.21
C GLU A 548 -36.68 4.08 1.92
N VAL A 549 -37.31 5.26 1.87
CA VAL A 549 -38.66 5.45 2.42
C VAL A 549 -39.69 4.66 1.63
N VAL A 550 -39.66 4.70 0.28
CA VAL A 550 -40.59 3.93 -0.55
C VAL A 550 -40.43 2.43 -0.30
N GLN A 551 -39.19 1.94 -0.25
CA GLN A 551 -38.88 0.55 0.08
C GLN A 551 -39.45 0.16 1.44
N THR A 552 -39.24 0.99 2.47
CA THR A 552 -39.75 0.76 3.83
C THR A 552 -41.28 0.65 3.85
N LEU A 553 -41.99 1.50 3.10
CA LEU A 553 -43.45 1.47 3.03
C LEU A 553 -44.00 0.28 2.25
N ALA A 554 -43.26 -0.20 1.24
CA ALA A 554 -43.58 -1.44 0.55
C ALA A 554 -43.41 -2.65 1.47
N GLU A 555 -42.32 -2.69 2.26
CA GLU A 555 -42.04 -3.73 3.24
C GLU A 555 -43.08 -3.78 4.37
N GLU A 556 -43.64 -2.63 4.77
CA GLU A 556 -44.75 -2.55 5.75
C GLU A 556 -46.09 -3.06 5.21
N GLY A 557 -46.19 -3.35 3.90
CA GLY A 557 -47.46 -3.63 3.24
C GLY A 557 -48.39 -2.40 3.17
N ALA A 558 -47.88 -1.21 3.45
CA ALA A 558 -48.63 0.05 3.33
C ALA A 558 -48.88 0.41 1.86
N LEU A 559 -47.99 -0.04 0.96
CA LEU A 559 -48.14 0.06 -0.49
C LEU A 559 -48.64 -1.28 -1.06
N LEU A 560 -49.77 -1.25 -1.77
CA LEU A 560 -50.35 -2.42 -2.45
C LEU A 560 -49.99 -2.39 -3.94
N GLY A 561 -49.47 -3.49 -4.48
CA GLY A 561 -49.12 -3.61 -5.90
C GLY A 561 -47.67 -3.99 -6.14
N GLN A 562 -47.16 -3.71 -7.34
CA GLN A 562 -45.76 -3.93 -7.73
C GLN A 562 -45.00 -2.60 -7.80
N PRO A 563 -43.65 -2.62 -7.71
CA PRO A 563 -42.81 -1.44 -7.90
C PRO A 563 -43.22 -0.60 -9.13
N GLY A 564 -43.36 0.71 -8.96
CA GLY A 564 -43.82 1.62 -10.02
C GLY A 564 -45.32 1.56 -10.34
N CYS A 565 -46.11 0.72 -9.66
CA CYS A 565 -47.55 0.55 -9.85
C CYS A 565 -48.28 0.33 -8.51
N TYR A 566 -47.87 1.05 -7.46
CA TYR A 566 -48.46 0.94 -6.12
C TYR A 566 -49.78 1.72 -5.99
N ARG A 567 -50.55 1.35 -4.97
CA ARG A 567 -51.75 2.02 -4.48
C ARG A 567 -51.77 2.02 -2.97
N ILE A 568 -52.51 2.96 -2.37
CA ILE A 568 -52.78 2.95 -0.92
C ILE A 568 -54.28 3.00 -0.67
N GLU A 569 -54.75 2.21 0.31
CA GLU A 569 -56.16 2.24 0.72
C GLU A 569 -56.46 3.39 1.68
N THR A 570 -55.49 3.76 2.52
CA THR A 570 -55.66 4.81 3.55
C THR A 570 -54.56 5.86 3.44
N ALA A 571 -54.92 7.13 3.27
CA ALA A 571 -53.96 8.23 3.28
C ALA A 571 -53.37 8.38 4.71
N PRO A 572 -52.04 8.37 4.87
CA PRO A 572 -51.43 8.22 6.17
C PRO A 572 -51.24 9.57 6.86
N ALA A 573 -52.15 9.93 7.78
CA ALA A 573 -51.89 11.00 8.75
C ALA A 573 -50.96 10.55 9.90
N LEU A 574 -50.68 9.24 10.01
CA LEU A 574 -49.99 8.59 11.14
C LEU A 574 -48.71 7.82 10.75
N LEU A 575 -48.26 7.82 9.49
CA LEU A 575 -46.99 7.17 9.14
C LEU A 575 -45.83 7.96 9.76
N HIS A 576 -45.13 7.33 10.69
CA HIS A 576 -43.94 7.89 11.29
C HIS A 576 -42.75 7.69 10.35
N ILE A 577 -42.56 8.60 9.40
CA ILE A 577 -41.37 8.65 8.55
C ILE A 577 -40.27 9.35 9.35
N PRO A 578 -39.16 8.67 9.71
CA PRO A 578 -38.02 9.32 10.34
C PRO A 578 -37.52 10.51 9.52
N THR A 579 -37.00 11.54 10.18
CA THR A 579 -36.56 12.78 9.52
C THR A 579 -35.12 12.74 9.01
N THR A 580 -34.42 11.61 9.19
CA THR A 580 -33.03 11.44 8.75
C THR A 580 -32.85 10.10 8.03
N VAL A 581 -31.91 10.08 7.08
CA VAL A 581 -31.53 8.86 6.34
C VAL A 581 -31.07 7.76 7.29
N GLN A 582 -30.27 8.11 8.30
CA GLN A 582 -29.82 7.18 9.35
C GLN A 582 -30.99 6.60 10.15
N GLY A 583 -32.02 7.40 10.44
CA GLY A 583 -33.22 6.96 11.15
C GLY A 583 -34.07 5.96 10.35
N VAL A 584 -34.20 6.15 9.03
CA VAL A 584 -34.88 5.17 8.17
C VAL A 584 -34.09 3.86 8.07
N LEU A 585 -32.77 3.93 7.86
CA LEU A 585 -31.94 2.72 7.84
C LEU A 585 -31.98 1.97 9.17
N ALA A 586 -31.92 2.68 10.30
CA ALA A 586 -32.04 2.07 11.63
C ALA A 586 -33.40 1.39 11.82
N ALA A 587 -34.50 2.04 11.41
CA ALA A 587 -35.84 1.47 11.49
C ALA A 587 -36.01 0.22 10.61
N ARG A 588 -35.43 0.20 9.40
CA ARG A 588 -35.40 -0.99 8.54
C ARG A 588 -34.61 -2.13 9.19
N ILE A 589 -33.42 -1.84 9.74
CA ILE A 589 -32.58 -2.83 10.42
C ILE A 589 -33.29 -3.39 11.66
N ASP A 590 -34.02 -2.57 12.41
CA ASP A 590 -34.75 -3.00 13.62
C ASP A 590 -35.91 -3.97 13.35
N ARG A 591 -36.40 -4.02 12.10
CA ARG A 591 -37.48 -4.94 11.68
C ARG A 591 -36.99 -6.29 11.21
N LEU A 592 -35.69 -6.42 10.92
CA LEU A 592 -35.12 -7.70 10.58
C LEU A 592 -35.33 -8.69 11.74
N PRO A 593 -35.68 -9.95 11.46
CA PRO A 593 -35.68 -10.96 12.50
C PRO A 593 -34.27 -11.09 13.09
N LEU A 594 -34.20 -11.52 14.35
CA LEU A 594 -32.99 -11.40 15.17
C LEU A 594 -31.75 -11.99 14.49
N ALA A 595 -31.86 -13.16 13.85
CA ALA A 595 -30.75 -13.84 13.18
C ALA A 595 -30.19 -13.03 11.99
N GLN A 596 -31.07 -12.45 11.16
CA GLN A 596 -30.70 -11.62 10.01
C GLN A 596 -30.09 -10.29 10.47
N LYS A 597 -30.66 -9.68 11.52
CA LYS A 597 -30.12 -8.46 12.14
C LYS A 597 -28.71 -8.69 12.67
N GLU A 598 -28.49 -9.77 13.42
CA GLU A 598 -27.18 -10.13 13.95
C GLU A 598 -26.16 -10.44 12.84
N LEU A 599 -26.60 -11.10 11.76
CA LEU A 599 -25.75 -11.32 10.59
C LEU A 599 -25.36 -9.99 9.95
N LEU A 600 -26.32 -9.10 9.65
CA LEU A 600 -26.04 -7.80 9.04
C LEU A 600 -25.07 -6.95 9.86
N GLN A 601 -25.24 -6.94 11.19
CA GLN A 601 -24.33 -6.26 12.11
C GLN A 601 -22.93 -6.90 12.12
N THR A 602 -22.84 -8.23 12.05
CA THR A 602 -21.56 -8.95 11.89
C THR A 602 -20.86 -8.55 10.60
N LEU A 603 -21.58 -8.58 9.47
CA LEU A 603 -21.07 -8.18 8.16
C LEU A 603 -20.55 -6.74 8.18
N ALA A 604 -21.24 -5.84 8.88
CA ALA A 604 -20.83 -4.45 8.99
C ALA A 604 -19.46 -4.26 9.66
N VAL A 605 -19.11 -5.15 10.59
CA VAL A 605 -17.79 -5.18 11.26
C VAL A 605 -16.73 -5.82 10.37
N ILE A 606 -17.06 -6.86 9.60
CA ILE A 606 -16.13 -7.50 8.66
C ILE A 606 -15.63 -6.48 7.64
N GLY A 607 -16.54 -5.75 7.01
CA GLY A 607 -16.18 -4.76 6.00
C GLY A 607 -17.33 -4.37 5.09
N LYS A 608 -17.02 -3.60 4.05
CA LYS A 608 -17.98 -3.18 3.02
C LYS A 608 -18.21 -4.27 1.97
N GLU A 609 -17.16 -5.02 1.68
CA GLU A 609 -17.09 -6.11 0.71
C GLU A 609 -16.36 -7.27 1.40
N PHE A 610 -16.86 -8.49 1.22
CA PHE A 610 -16.34 -9.65 1.94
C PHE A 610 -16.60 -10.95 1.18
N PRO A 611 -15.59 -11.83 1.06
CA PRO A 611 -15.78 -13.15 0.47
C PRO A 611 -16.61 -14.06 1.38
N LEU A 612 -17.35 -14.99 0.77
CA LEU A 612 -18.16 -15.96 1.51
C LEU A 612 -17.34 -16.77 2.52
N SER A 613 -16.11 -17.17 2.18
CA SER A 613 -15.21 -17.87 3.10
C SER A 613 -14.95 -17.12 4.40
N LEU A 614 -14.81 -15.80 4.34
CA LEU A 614 -14.61 -14.93 5.51
C LEU A 614 -15.88 -14.87 6.36
N VAL A 615 -17.05 -14.72 5.74
CA VAL A 615 -18.34 -14.71 6.46
C VAL A 615 -18.59 -16.03 7.19
N LEU A 616 -18.40 -17.17 6.50
CA LEU A 616 -18.54 -18.50 7.09
C LEU A 616 -17.64 -18.65 8.32
N ARG A 617 -16.39 -18.20 8.21
CA ARG A 617 -15.42 -18.32 9.30
C ARG A 617 -15.72 -17.41 10.49
N VAL A 618 -16.13 -16.17 10.25
CA VAL A 618 -16.42 -15.18 11.30
C VAL A 618 -17.70 -15.52 12.05
N THR A 619 -18.73 -15.97 11.34
CA THR A 619 -20.03 -16.35 11.92
C THR A 619 -19.98 -17.73 12.58
N GLY A 620 -19.15 -18.64 12.07
CA GLY A 620 -19.09 -20.03 12.52
C GLY A 620 -20.34 -20.84 12.19
N LEU A 621 -21.24 -20.30 11.35
CA LEU A 621 -22.46 -20.98 10.93
C LEU A 621 -22.17 -21.99 9.82
N PRO A 622 -22.81 -23.18 9.84
CA PRO A 622 -22.80 -24.08 8.70
C PRO A 622 -23.36 -23.39 7.46
N GLU A 623 -22.81 -23.72 6.30
CA GLU A 623 -23.20 -23.14 5.02
C GLU A 623 -24.71 -23.27 4.75
N ASP A 624 -25.32 -24.41 5.09
CA ASP A 624 -26.76 -24.68 4.96
C ASP A 624 -27.65 -23.73 5.79
N HIS A 625 -27.11 -23.15 6.87
CA HIS A 625 -27.83 -22.16 7.70
C HIS A 625 -27.50 -20.72 7.32
N LEU A 626 -26.30 -20.45 6.80
CA LEU A 626 -25.87 -19.10 6.44
C LEU A 626 -26.51 -18.62 5.14
N HIS A 627 -26.57 -19.47 4.11
CA HIS A 627 -27.13 -19.11 2.80
C HIS A 627 -28.56 -18.58 2.87
N PRO A 628 -29.51 -19.19 3.60
CA PRO A 628 -30.84 -18.63 3.77
C PRO A 628 -30.84 -17.23 4.39
N LEU A 629 -29.98 -16.97 5.39
CA LEU A 629 -29.90 -15.66 6.03
C LEU A 629 -29.31 -14.59 5.08
N LEU A 630 -28.30 -14.95 4.29
CA LEU A 630 -27.75 -14.08 3.26
C LEU A 630 -28.81 -13.79 2.18
N ALA A 631 -29.55 -14.81 1.75
CA ALA A 631 -30.64 -14.66 0.80
C ALA A 631 -31.75 -13.74 1.33
N ASP A 632 -32.12 -13.84 2.61
CA ASP A 632 -33.09 -12.94 3.25
C ASP A 632 -32.57 -11.49 3.27
N LEU A 633 -31.29 -11.28 3.61
CA LEU A 633 -30.67 -9.95 3.60
C LEU A 633 -30.54 -9.37 2.19
N GLN A 634 -30.37 -10.23 1.17
CA GLN A 634 -30.40 -9.84 -0.23
C GLN A 634 -31.82 -9.47 -0.67
N ALA A 635 -32.82 -10.27 -0.32
CA ALA A 635 -34.22 -10.01 -0.63
C ALA A 635 -34.73 -8.72 0.04
N ALA A 636 -34.21 -8.41 1.23
CA ALA A 636 -34.44 -7.15 1.93
C ALA A 636 -33.52 -5.99 1.48
N ASP A 637 -32.76 -6.17 0.39
CA ASP A 637 -31.95 -5.13 -0.24
C ASP A 637 -30.84 -4.51 0.65
N PHE A 638 -30.37 -5.22 1.69
CA PHE A 638 -29.28 -4.75 2.54
C PHE A 638 -27.91 -5.03 1.94
N ILE A 639 -27.77 -6.22 1.35
CA ILE A 639 -26.54 -6.71 0.72
C ILE A 639 -26.87 -7.24 -0.67
N TYR A 640 -25.84 -7.40 -1.50
CA TYR A 640 -25.95 -8.13 -2.74
C TYR A 640 -24.79 -9.09 -2.88
N GLU A 641 -25.10 -10.27 -3.40
CA GLU A 641 -24.10 -11.22 -3.87
C GLU A 641 -23.49 -10.72 -5.18
N ARG A 642 -22.18 -10.85 -5.29
CA ARG A 642 -21.39 -10.56 -6.47
C ARG A 642 -20.65 -11.84 -6.85
N PRO A 643 -20.90 -12.39 -8.04
CA PRO A 643 -20.02 -13.41 -8.56
C PRO A 643 -18.65 -12.77 -8.78
N ALA A 644 -17.67 -13.23 -8.01
CA ALA A 644 -16.28 -12.82 -8.04
C ALA A 644 -15.40 -14.06 -8.16
N PHE A 645 -14.11 -13.85 -8.45
CA PHE A 645 -13.14 -14.93 -8.60
C PHE A 645 -12.00 -14.71 -7.60
N PRO A 646 -11.62 -15.74 -6.81
CA PRO A 646 -11.96 -17.17 -6.99
C PRO A 646 -13.27 -17.62 -6.34
N GLU A 647 -13.91 -16.78 -5.53
CA GLU A 647 -15.13 -17.12 -4.81
C GLU A 647 -16.15 -15.97 -4.84
N VAL A 648 -17.40 -16.31 -4.53
CA VAL A 648 -18.49 -15.33 -4.42
C VAL A 648 -18.22 -14.34 -3.29
N GLU A 649 -18.38 -13.06 -3.61
CA GLU A 649 -18.26 -11.96 -2.66
C GLU A 649 -19.64 -11.37 -2.37
N TYR A 650 -19.80 -10.84 -1.18
CA TYR A 650 -20.99 -10.08 -0.79
C TYR A 650 -20.57 -8.66 -0.47
N ALA A 651 -21.46 -7.72 -0.77
CA ALA A 651 -21.21 -6.32 -0.51
C ALA A 651 -22.47 -5.61 -0.02
N PHE A 652 -22.29 -4.59 0.81
CA PHE A 652 -23.40 -3.74 1.25
C PHE A 652 -23.98 -2.96 0.06
N LYS A 653 -25.31 -2.96 -0.07
CA LYS A 653 -26.00 -2.14 -1.07
C LYS A 653 -25.70 -0.66 -0.86
N HIS A 654 -25.56 -0.20 0.39
CA HIS A 654 -25.12 1.15 0.75
C HIS A 654 -24.08 1.23 1.85
N ALA A 655 -23.03 2.05 1.66
CA ALA A 655 -22.00 2.30 2.68
C ALA A 655 -22.61 2.87 3.98
N LEU A 656 -23.63 3.71 3.86
CA LEU A 656 -24.36 4.24 5.02
C LEU A 656 -25.10 3.13 5.78
N THR A 657 -25.60 2.10 5.09
CA THR A 657 -26.20 0.92 5.74
C THR A 657 -25.18 0.18 6.60
N GLN A 658 -23.96 -0.02 6.09
CA GLN A 658 -22.85 -0.59 6.86
C GLN A 658 -22.56 0.25 8.11
N GLU A 659 -22.45 1.58 7.96
CA GLU A 659 -22.17 2.49 9.07
C GLU A 659 -23.26 2.44 10.16
N VAL A 660 -24.54 2.47 9.78
CA VAL A 660 -25.67 2.40 10.72
C VAL A 660 -25.73 1.02 11.38
N ALA A 661 -25.56 -0.07 10.63
CA ALA A 661 -25.53 -1.42 11.19
C ALA A 661 -24.38 -1.60 12.19
N GLY A 662 -23.16 -1.17 11.84
CA GLY A 662 -21.99 -1.27 12.71
C GLY A 662 -22.03 -0.36 13.93
N SER A 663 -22.60 0.85 13.82
CA SER A 663 -22.74 1.78 14.94
C SER A 663 -23.89 1.41 15.89
N SER A 664 -24.85 0.59 15.46
CA SER A 664 -25.92 0.06 16.32
C SER A 664 -25.43 -0.98 17.35
N LEU A 665 -24.20 -1.50 17.20
CA LEU A 665 -23.62 -2.49 18.10
C LEU A 665 -23.10 -1.86 19.39
N LEU A 666 -23.35 -2.55 20.51
CA LEU A 666 -22.66 -2.26 21.78
C LEU A 666 -21.15 -2.47 21.63
N THR A 667 -20.37 -1.66 22.34
CA THR A 667 -18.89 -1.68 22.28
C THR A 667 -18.30 -3.08 22.50
N GLU A 668 -18.81 -3.84 23.48
CA GLU A 668 -18.31 -5.18 23.80
C GLU A 668 -18.55 -6.18 22.65
N ARG A 669 -19.76 -6.16 22.06
CA ARG A 669 -20.10 -7.03 20.92
C ARG A 669 -19.28 -6.66 19.68
N ARG A 670 -19.12 -5.36 19.39
CA ARG A 670 -18.30 -4.87 18.28
C ARG A 670 -16.83 -5.30 18.44
N SER A 671 -16.30 -5.20 19.65
CA SER A 671 -14.95 -5.66 20.01
C SER A 671 -14.76 -7.15 19.72
N ALA A 672 -15.69 -8.00 20.15
CA ALA A 672 -15.65 -9.44 19.90
C ALA A 672 -15.73 -9.81 18.41
N LEU A 673 -16.52 -9.05 17.63
CA LEU A 673 -16.63 -9.26 16.18
C LEU A 673 -15.35 -8.86 15.43
N HIS A 674 -14.68 -7.78 15.85
CA HIS A 674 -13.37 -7.43 15.29
C HIS A 674 -12.32 -8.51 15.60
N GLU A 675 -12.30 -9.08 16.82
CA GLU A 675 -11.42 -10.21 17.16
C GLU A 675 -11.67 -11.43 16.23
N SER A 676 -12.94 -11.79 16.04
CA SER A 676 -13.32 -12.92 15.18
C SER A 676 -12.92 -12.67 13.72
N SER A 677 -13.15 -11.45 13.22
CA SER A 677 -12.80 -11.03 11.86
C SER A 677 -11.28 -11.13 11.62
N ALA A 678 -10.49 -10.61 12.56
CA ALA A 678 -9.04 -10.67 12.44
C ALA A 678 -8.50 -12.11 12.42
N ARG A 679 -9.00 -12.97 13.33
CA ARG A 679 -8.61 -14.40 13.37
C ARG A 679 -9.00 -15.15 12.10
N ALA A 680 -10.15 -14.80 11.51
CA ALA A 680 -10.59 -15.41 10.27
C ALA A 680 -9.66 -15.04 9.10
N ILE A 681 -9.27 -13.75 9.00
CA ILE A 681 -8.27 -13.28 8.03
C ILE A 681 -6.93 -14.01 8.22
N GLU A 682 -6.46 -14.14 9.47
CA GLU A 682 -5.20 -14.86 9.76
C GLU A 682 -5.19 -16.30 9.24
N VAL A 683 -6.32 -17.00 9.39
CA VAL A 683 -6.44 -18.41 8.99
C VAL A 683 -6.59 -18.55 7.48
N LEU A 684 -7.46 -17.75 6.86
CA LEU A 684 -7.77 -17.86 5.43
C LEU A 684 -6.59 -17.41 4.56
N PHE A 685 -5.83 -16.42 5.02
CA PHE A 685 -4.77 -15.78 4.25
C PHE A 685 -3.38 -15.97 4.87
N HIS A 686 -3.15 -17.08 5.58
CA HIS A 686 -1.89 -17.38 6.27
C HIS A 686 -0.63 -17.17 5.40
N GLY A 687 -0.69 -17.53 4.12
CA GLY A 687 0.43 -17.35 3.17
C GLY A 687 0.64 -15.91 2.67
N ARG A 688 -0.28 -14.99 2.97
CA ARG A 688 -0.34 -13.61 2.45
C ARG A 688 -0.65 -12.58 3.55
N LEU A 689 -0.38 -12.87 4.82
CA LEU A 689 -0.72 -11.97 5.93
C LEU A 689 -0.11 -10.58 5.81
N LYS A 690 1.04 -10.46 5.13
CA LYS A 690 1.66 -9.17 4.82
C LYS A 690 0.69 -8.26 4.05
N ASP A 691 -0.10 -8.80 3.13
CA ASP A 691 -1.05 -8.01 2.33
C ASP A 691 -2.19 -7.45 3.19
N TYR A 692 -2.49 -8.10 4.32
CA TYR A 692 -3.57 -7.75 5.25
C TYR A 692 -3.09 -7.08 6.54
N CYS A 693 -1.80 -6.74 6.68
CA CYS A 693 -1.25 -6.23 7.95
C CYS A 693 -2.00 -4.98 8.48
N SER A 694 -2.39 -4.05 7.60
CA SER A 694 -3.15 -2.86 8.01
C SER A 694 -4.62 -3.16 8.37
N GLU A 695 -5.28 -4.11 7.69
CA GLU A 695 -6.63 -4.57 8.07
C GLU A 695 -6.59 -5.30 9.43
N LEU A 696 -5.63 -6.21 9.61
CA LEU A 696 -5.41 -6.93 10.87
C LEU A 696 -5.09 -5.94 12.00
N ALA A 697 -4.27 -4.92 11.75
CA ALA A 697 -4.00 -3.86 12.72
C ALA A 697 -5.28 -3.11 13.11
N HIS A 698 -6.16 -2.79 12.15
CA HIS A 698 -7.44 -2.14 12.41
C HIS A 698 -8.37 -3.01 13.27
N HIS A 699 -8.61 -4.26 12.87
CA HIS A 699 -9.49 -5.16 13.62
C HIS A 699 -8.93 -5.44 15.02
N TYR A 700 -7.65 -5.80 15.15
CA TYR A 700 -7.09 -6.08 16.48
C TYR A 700 -7.05 -4.83 17.39
N SER A 701 -6.81 -3.63 16.85
CA SER A 701 -6.89 -2.39 17.64
C SER A 701 -8.31 -2.16 18.18
N ASN A 702 -9.34 -2.47 17.41
CA ASN A 702 -10.74 -2.31 17.81
C ASN A 702 -11.28 -3.49 18.64
N SER A 703 -10.57 -4.62 18.68
CA SER A 703 -10.94 -5.80 19.48
C SER A 703 -10.49 -5.76 20.94
N GLY A 704 -9.59 -4.82 21.28
CA GLY A 704 -8.91 -4.79 22.58
C GLY A 704 -7.81 -5.84 22.76
N ASN A 705 -7.53 -6.70 21.77
CA ASN A 705 -6.39 -7.63 21.78
C ASN A 705 -5.09 -6.88 21.50
N ILE A 706 -4.56 -6.24 22.54
CA ILE A 706 -3.36 -5.40 22.46
C ILE A 706 -2.15 -6.15 21.88
N PRO A 707 -1.81 -7.39 22.30
CA PRO A 707 -0.64 -8.09 21.75
C PRO A 707 -0.67 -8.22 20.22
N LYS A 708 -1.80 -8.65 19.66
CA LYS A 708 -1.99 -8.78 18.22
C LYS A 708 -2.07 -7.43 17.51
N ALA A 709 -2.71 -6.44 18.14
CA ALA A 709 -2.76 -5.08 17.59
C ALA A 709 -1.35 -4.50 17.43
N VAL A 710 -0.48 -4.68 18.42
CA VAL A 710 0.91 -4.23 18.39
C VAL A 710 1.72 -4.97 17.32
N GLU A 711 1.54 -6.28 17.19
CA GLU A 711 2.18 -7.11 16.15
C GLU A 711 1.88 -6.57 14.74
N TYR A 712 0.60 -6.36 14.42
CA TYR A 712 0.20 -5.93 13.09
C TYR A 712 0.39 -4.44 12.83
N LEU A 713 0.31 -3.57 13.85
CA LEU A 713 0.71 -2.17 13.73
C LEU A 713 2.21 -2.04 13.46
N HIS A 714 3.05 -2.89 14.06
CA HIS A 714 4.47 -2.95 13.74
C HIS A 714 4.69 -3.36 12.28
N CYS A 715 4.01 -4.43 11.81
CA CYS A 715 4.05 -4.84 10.40
C CYS A 715 3.62 -3.71 9.46
N ALA A 716 2.49 -3.06 9.73
CA ALA A 716 1.97 -1.95 8.93
C ALA A 716 2.92 -0.75 8.93
N GLY A 717 3.54 -0.43 10.07
CA GLY A 717 4.57 0.60 10.19
C GLY A 717 5.81 0.29 9.35
N GLN A 718 6.28 -0.96 9.35
CA GLN A 718 7.41 -1.39 8.51
C GLN A 718 7.08 -1.30 7.02
N GLN A 719 5.86 -1.68 6.61
CA GLN A 719 5.41 -1.53 5.22
C GLN A 719 5.32 -0.07 4.79
N ALA A 720 4.81 0.81 5.67
CA ALA A 720 4.77 2.24 5.41
C ALA A 720 6.19 2.83 5.26
N LEU A 721 7.14 2.41 6.09
CA LEU A 721 8.55 2.78 5.96
C LEU A 721 9.14 2.37 4.60
N LEU A 722 8.87 1.13 4.18
CA LEU A 722 9.26 0.65 2.86
C LEU A 722 8.66 1.54 1.77
N ARG A 723 7.38 1.92 1.85
CA ARG A 723 6.73 2.73 0.81
C ARG A 723 7.02 4.24 0.87
N SER A 724 7.98 4.71 1.67
CA SER A 724 8.19 6.15 1.91
C SER A 724 6.95 6.88 2.44
N ALA A 725 6.11 6.21 3.23
CA ALA A 725 4.97 6.81 3.91
C ALA A 725 5.34 7.10 5.36
N GLN A 726 6.21 8.09 5.59
CA GLN A 726 6.75 8.38 6.91
C GLN A 726 5.66 8.76 7.92
N ALA A 727 4.67 9.54 7.52
CA ALA A 727 3.61 10.00 8.40
C ALA A 727 2.76 8.82 8.92
N GLU A 728 2.40 7.89 8.05
CA GLU A 728 1.65 6.68 8.38
C GLU A 728 2.51 5.72 9.21
N ALA A 729 3.80 5.59 8.89
CA ALA A 729 4.73 4.79 9.69
C ALA A 729 4.81 5.32 11.13
N ILE A 730 5.00 6.62 11.30
CA ILE A 730 5.02 7.29 12.61
C ILE A 730 3.68 7.06 13.32
N ARG A 731 2.54 7.24 12.64
CA ARG A 731 1.21 7.02 13.22
C ARG A 731 1.02 5.58 13.72
N HIS A 732 1.31 4.57 12.89
CA HIS A 732 1.14 3.16 13.25
C HIS A 732 2.06 2.75 14.41
N LEU A 733 3.35 3.11 14.35
CA LEU A 733 4.33 2.76 15.38
C LEU A 733 4.05 3.49 16.70
N SER A 734 3.64 4.76 16.66
CA SER A 734 3.27 5.53 17.86
C SER A 734 1.99 4.97 18.49
N THR A 735 1.00 4.59 17.68
CA THR A 735 -0.22 3.92 18.17
C THR A 735 0.11 2.60 18.85
N ALA A 736 1.03 1.80 18.29
CA ALA A 736 1.48 0.55 18.91
C ALA A 736 2.15 0.81 20.27
N ILE A 737 3.02 1.82 20.36
CA ILE A 737 3.67 2.22 21.62
C ILE A 737 2.62 2.67 22.66
N ASP A 738 1.62 3.46 22.26
CA ASP A 738 0.56 3.92 23.15
C ASP A 738 -0.35 2.79 23.63
N LEU A 739 -0.61 1.79 22.79
CA LEU A 739 -1.32 0.57 23.18
C LEU A 739 -0.50 -0.27 24.17
N LEU A 740 0.81 -0.39 23.97
CA LEU A 740 1.69 -1.09 24.92
C LEU A 740 1.69 -0.46 26.31
N LYS A 741 1.61 0.88 26.42
CA LYS A 741 1.54 1.58 27.72
C LYS A 741 0.34 1.14 28.59
N ARG A 742 -0.71 0.58 27.98
CA ARG A 742 -1.90 0.05 28.69
C ARG A 742 -1.68 -1.35 29.27
N GLN A 743 -0.62 -2.05 28.87
CA GLN A 743 -0.25 -3.34 29.44
C GLN A 743 0.60 -3.18 30.70
N PRO A 744 0.50 -4.12 31.66
CA PRO A 744 1.34 -4.11 32.85
C PRO A 744 2.83 -4.16 32.49
N ASP A 745 3.64 -3.47 33.31
CA ASP A 745 5.09 -3.49 33.19
C ASP A 745 5.62 -4.93 33.25
N SER A 746 6.22 -5.38 32.16
CA SER A 746 6.85 -6.69 32.03
C SER A 746 8.09 -6.59 31.14
N ALA A 747 9.00 -7.56 31.28
CA ALA A 747 10.19 -7.65 30.43
C ALA A 747 9.84 -7.84 28.94
N GLU A 748 8.72 -8.49 28.65
CA GLU A 748 8.22 -8.67 27.28
C GLU A 748 7.73 -7.35 26.68
N ARG A 749 6.90 -6.61 27.43
CA ARG A 749 6.42 -5.28 27.03
C ARG A 749 7.59 -4.33 26.74
N ALA A 750 8.58 -4.32 27.62
CA ALA A 750 9.78 -3.48 27.45
C ALA A 750 10.55 -3.84 26.17
N ARG A 751 10.64 -5.13 25.81
CA ARG A 751 11.30 -5.58 24.57
C ARG A 751 10.51 -5.18 23.32
N GLN A 752 9.17 -5.30 23.37
CA GLN A 752 8.30 -4.86 22.28
C GLN A 752 8.35 -3.35 22.09
N GLU A 753 8.25 -2.57 23.17
CA GLU A 753 8.37 -1.10 23.13
C GLU A 753 9.72 -0.69 22.54
N LEU A 754 10.81 -1.33 22.98
CA LEU A 754 12.14 -1.10 22.42
C LEU A 754 12.20 -1.39 20.92
N THR A 755 11.63 -2.50 20.47
CA THR A 755 11.59 -2.86 19.03
C THR A 755 10.86 -1.79 18.21
N LEU A 756 9.73 -1.28 18.72
CA LEU A 756 8.97 -0.23 18.05
C LEU A 756 9.72 1.11 18.02
N LEU A 757 10.35 1.52 19.13
CA LEU A 757 11.15 2.77 19.19
C LEU A 757 12.34 2.71 18.22
N LEU A 758 12.96 1.55 18.11
CA LEU A 758 14.05 1.30 17.17
C LEU A 758 13.60 1.37 15.70
N ALA A 759 12.34 1.05 15.42
CA ALA A 759 11.73 1.26 14.10
C ALA A 759 11.22 2.68 13.87
N LEU A 760 10.75 3.36 14.92
CA LEU A 760 10.27 4.72 14.87
C LEU A 760 11.42 5.73 14.65
N GLY A 761 12.60 5.47 15.22
CA GLY A 761 13.77 6.34 15.10
C GLY A 761 14.12 6.73 13.65
N PRO A 762 14.32 5.76 12.74
CA PRO A 762 14.52 6.05 11.32
C PRO A 762 13.37 6.83 10.67
N ALA A 763 12.11 6.53 11.02
CA ALA A 763 10.94 7.25 10.52
C ALA A 763 10.98 8.73 10.90
N LEU A 764 11.30 9.02 12.17
CA LEU A 764 11.42 10.37 12.71
C LEU A 764 12.59 11.12 12.08
N ILE A 765 13.75 10.46 11.90
CA ILE A 765 14.91 11.06 11.23
C ILE A 765 14.55 11.49 9.81
N ALA A 766 13.88 10.63 9.04
CA ALA A 766 13.45 10.96 7.68
C ALA A 766 12.39 12.08 7.64
N ALA A 767 11.41 12.07 8.56
CA ALA A 767 10.27 12.99 8.53
C ALA A 767 10.52 14.35 9.19
N ARG A 768 11.47 14.42 10.13
CA ARG A 768 11.71 15.60 11.00
C ARG A 768 13.17 16.05 11.00
N GLY A 769 14.07 15.30 10.37
CA GLY A 769 15.51 15.52 10.41
C GLY A 769 16.18 14.90 11.64
N GLN A 770 17.45 14.51 11.49
CA GLN A 770 18.22 13.82 12.52
C GLN A 770 18.40 14.64 13.81
N ALA A 771 18.39 15.98 13.73
CA ALA A 771 18.58 16.87 14.88
C ALA A 771 17.28 17.25 15.62
N SER A 772 16.13 16.63 15.28
CA SER A 772 14.84 16.88 15.93
C SER A 772 14.78 16.36 17.38
N SER A 773 14.12 17.10 18.27
CA SER A 773 13.91 16.69 19.67
C SER A 773 13.08 15.40 19.80
N GLU A 774 12.23 15.08 18.81
CA GLU A 774 11.49 13.81 18.80
C GLU A 774 12.44 12.61 18.66
N VAL A 775 13.51 12.75 17.87
CA VAL A 775 14.55 11.72 17.69
C VAL A 775 15.30 11.49 19.00
N GLU A 776 15.66 12.57 19.71
CA GLU A 776 16.28 12.50 21.02
C GLU A 776 15.40 11.75 22.03
N GLY A 777 14.14 12.17 22.18
CA GLY A 777 13.19 11.55 23.10
C GLY A 777 12.97 10.06 22.81
N ASN A 778 12.87 9.69 21.53
CA ASN A 778 12.73 8.29 21.10
C ASN A 778 13.93 7.43 21.53
N TYR A 779 15.16 7.85 21.21
CA TYR A 779 16.35 7.06 21.55
C TYR A 779 16.73 7.12 23.03
N GLN A 780 16.41 8.20 23.75
CA GLN A 780 16.55 8.26 25.20
C GLN A 780 15.65 7.22 25.87
N ARG A 781 14.39 7.09 25.42
CA ARG A 781 13.49 6.05 25.91
C ARG A 781 14.00 4.64 25.58
N ALA A 782 14.49 4.43 24.35
CA ALA A 782 15.07 3.16 23.93
C ALA A 782 16.30 2.77 24.81
N LEU A 783 17.17 3.74 25.10
CA LEU A 783 18.33 3.53 25.98
C LEU A 783 17.90 3.16 27.41
N ALA A 784 16.94 3.88 27.99
CA ALA A 784 16.43 3.60 29.33
C ALA A 784 15.86 2.17 29.45
N LEU A 785 15.13 1.70 28.43
CA LEU A 785 14.60 0.33 28.38
C LEU A 785 15.72 -0.72 28.26
N CYS A 786 16.78 -0.42 27.50
CA CYS A 786 17.94 -1.30 27.39
C CYS A 786 18.66 -1.47 28.74
N GLU A 787 18.85 -0.37 29.47
CA GLU A 787 19.52 -0.35 30.78
C GLU A 787 18.68 -1.05 31.86
N GLN A 788 17.37 -0.84 31.88
CA GLN A 788 16.45 -1.49 32.84
C GLN A 788 16.31 -2.99 32.60
N GLY A 789 16.20 -3.43 31.35
CA GLY A 789 15.90 -4.81 30.99
C GLY A 789 17.12 -5.69 30.68
N GLN A 790 18.34 -5.17 30.85
CA GLN A 790 19.60 -5.81 30.42
C GLN A 790 19.58 -6.29 28.95
N GLN A 791 18.84 -5.60 28.09
CA GLN A 791 18.67 -5.94 26.66
C GLN A 791 19.92 -5.53 25.86
N THR A 792 21.01 -6.23 26.14
CA THR A 792 22.35 -6.00 25.58
C THR A 792 22.44 -5.97 24.06
N PRO A 793 21.64 -6.74 23.28
CA PRO A 793 21.72 -6.70 21.82
C PRO A 793 21.40 -5.33 21.21
N TYR A 794 20.48 -4.58 21.82
CA TYR A 794 19.93 -3.33 21.28
C TYR A 794 20.58 -2.06 21.87
N LEU A 795 21.27 -2.22 23.01
CA LEU A 795 21.92 -1.13 23.74
C LEU A 795 22.88 -0.34 22.84
N PHE A 796 23.66 -1.04 22.01
CA PHE A 796 24.60 -0.41 21.09
C PHE A 796 23.89 0.50 20.08
N SER A 797 22.81 0.03 19.47
CA SER A 797 22.08 0.78 18.45
C SER A 797 21.35 2.00 19.03
N ALA A 798 20.76 1.88 20.22
CA ALA A 798 20.13 3.02 20.89
C ALA A 798 21.17 4.11 21.26
N GLN A 799 22.33 3.69 21.78
CA GLN A 799 23.43 4.63 22.09
C GLN A 799 24.02 5.26 20.82
N LEU A 800 24.12 4.51 19.72
CA LEU A 800 24.63 5.03 18.45
C LEU A 800 23.70 6.10 17.88
N GLY A 801 22.37 5.88 17.94
CA GLY A 801 21.37 6.88 17.54
C GLY A 801 21.49 8.19 18.33
N LEU A 802 21.63 8.11 19.65
CA LEU A 802 21.86 9.29 20.50
C LEU A 802 23.19 9.97 20.24
N TRP A 803 24.27 9.19 20.10
CA TRP A 803 25.59 9.74 19.77
C TRP A 803 25.51 10.54 18.46
N ALA A 804 24.86 9.98 17.42
CA ALA A 804 24.72 10.64 16.13
C ALA A 804 23.88 11.93 16.21
N PHE A 805 22.83 11.96 17.04
CA PHE A 805 22.05 13.17 17.35
C PHE A 805 22.93 14.25 17.99
N TYR A 806 23.61 13.92 19.10
CA TYR A 806 24.42 14.89 19.84
C TYR A 806 25.64 15.37 19.05
N GLN A 807 26.25 14.47 18.27
CA GLN A 807 27.37 14.79 17.39
C GLN A 807 26.97 15.82 16.32
N LEU A 808 25.82 15.62 15.67
CA LEU A 808 25.33 16.54 14.64
C LEU A 808 25.04 17.94 15.20
N ARG A 809 24.59 18.02 16.46
CA ARG A 809 24.32 19.29 17.16
C ARG A 809 25.54 19.89 17.87
N ALA A 810 26.74 19.34 17.64
CA ALA A 810 27.99 19.77 18.26
C ALA A 810 27.97 19.75 19.81
N GLN A 811 27.22 18.81 20.41
CA GLN A 811 27.14 18.64 21.87
C GLN A 811 28.18 17.62 22.36
N TYR A 812 29.46 17.97 22.19
CA TYR A 812 30.58 17.04 22.40
C TYR A 812 30.76 16.58 23.85
N GLN A 813 30.32 17.41 24.81
CA GLN A 813 30.32 17.07 26.23
C GLN A 813 29.44 15.84 26.55
N VAL A 814 28.42 15.58 25.72
CA VAL A 814 27.55 14.40 25.82
C VAL A 814 27.99 13.32 24.85
N SER A 815 28.38 13.67 23.61
CA SER A 815 28.74 12.68 22.59
C SER A 815 30.01 11.91 22.92
N LEU A 816 31.06 12.54 23.49
CA LEU A 816 32.32 11.85 23.79
C LEU A 816 32.16 10.76 24.87
N PRO A 817 31.49 10.99 26.02
CA PRO A 817 31.17 9.92 26.97
C PRO A 817 30.34 8.79 26.35
N LEU A 818 29.38 9.10 25.48
CA LEU A 818 28.60 8.07 24.76
C LEU A 818 29.47 7.24 23.83
N GLY A 819 30.38 7.87 23.07
CA GLY A 819 31.35 7.18 22.22
C GLY A 819 32.25 6.22 23.01
N LYS A 820 32.72 6.63 24.19
CA LYS A 820 33.49 5.77 25.10
C LYS A 820 32.68 4.54 25.56
N ARG A 821 31.40 4.71 25.88
CA ARG A 821 30.50 3.60 26.24
C ARG A 821 30.28 2.66 25.05
N LEU A 822 30.06 3.19 23.84
CA LEU A 822 29.92 2.41 22.62
C LEU A 822 31.15 1.53 22.36
N LEU A 823 32.35 2.10 22.44
CA LEU A 823 33.59 1.34 22.26
C LEU A 823 33.75 0.27 23.35
N ALA A 824 33.45 0.57 24.62
CA ALA A 824 33.52 -0.42 25.69
C ALA A 824 32.56 -1.60 25.45
N LEU A 825 31.34 -1.34 24.95
CA LEU A 825 30.40 -2.39 24.56
C LEU A 825 30.92 -3.23 23.38
N ALA A 826 31.49 -2.56 22.38
CA ALA A 826 32.06 -3.23 21.20
C ALA A 826 33.27 -4.10 21.56
N MET A 827 34.15 -3.63 22.44
CA MET A 827 35.29 -4.41 22.96
C MET A 827 34.82 -5.63 23.76
N LYS A 828 33.66 -5.54 24.43
CA LYS A 828 33.07 -6.69 25.12
C LYS A 828 32.43 -7.69 24.14
N SER A 829 31.78 -7.21 23.08
CA SER A 829 31.10 -8.08 22.11
C SER A 829 32.03 -8.70 21.07
N GLN A 830 33.19 -8.08 20.81
CA GLN A 830 34.16 -8.46 19.78
C GLN A 830 33.56 -8.57 18.37
N LYS A 831 32.41 -7.92 18.13
CA LYS A 831 31.78 -7.88 16.81
C LYS A 831 32.49 -6.84 15.93
N PRO A 832 33.04 -7.22 14.76
CA PRO A 832 33.81 -6.32 13.90
C PRO A 832 33.08 -5.00 13.59
N LYS A 833 31.81 -5.06 13.16
CA LYS A 833 31.01 -3.86 12.85
C LYS A 833 30.85 -2.91 14.05
N GLN A 834 30.65 -3.46 15.25
CA GLN A 834 30.51 -2.64 16.46
C GLN A 834 31.84 -2.02 16.88
N LEU A 835 32.95 -2.73 16.72
CA LEU A 835 34.31 -2.21 16.99
C LEU A 835 34.63 -1.04 16.05
N ALA A 836 34.39 -1.22 14.76
CA ALA A 836 34.55 -0.17 13.75
C ALA A 836 33.72 1.07 14.11
N GLU A 837 32.45 0.91 14.43
CA GLU A 837 31.56 2.02 14.82
C GLU A 837 31.96 2.69 16.15
N GLY A 838 32.38 1.93 17.16
CA GLY A 838 32.84 2.48 18.43
C GLY A 838 34.10 3.33 18.28
N HIS A 839 35.06 2.85 17.48
CA HIS A 839 36.26 3.61 17.13
C HIS A 839 35.93 4.84 16.28
N ARG A 840 35.03 4.72 15.30
CA ARG A 840 34.56 5.83 14.46
C ARG A 840 33.91 6.94 15.30
N ALA A 841 33.06 6.58 16.25
CA ALA A 841 32.36 7.52 17.10
C ALA A 841 33.33 8.38 17.93
N ILE A 842 34.33 7.74 18.56
CA ILE A 842 35.35 8.46 19.34
C ILE A 842 36.27 9.26 18.41
N GLY A 843 36.77 8.67 17.33
CA GLY A 843 37.69 9.32 16.39
C GLY A 843 37.09 10.60 15.80
N ALA A 844 35.85 10.54 15.31
CA ALA A 844 35.15 11.69 14.76
C ALA A 844 34.88 12.78 15.80
N THR A 845 34.63 12.41 17.06
CA THR A 845 34.42 13.36 18.16
C THR A 845 35.72 14.06 18.55
N LEU A 846 36.80 13.29 18.75
CA LEU A 846 38.12 13.82 19.12
C LEU A 846 38.71 14.71 18.03
N PHE A 847 38.45 14.38 16.77
CA PHE A 847 38.85 15.20 15.63
C PHE A 847 38.26 16.62 15.73
N ARG A 848 36.96 16.75 16.01
CA ARG A 848 36.28 18.04 16.19
C ARG A 848 36.77 18.82 17.42
N LEU A 849 37.17 18.11 18.47
CA LEU A 849 37.78 18.70 19.67
C LEU A 849 39.25 19.13 19.46
N GLY A 850 39.82 18.99 18.27
CA GLY A 850 41.21 19.36 17.97
C GLY A 850 42.27 18.39 18.52
N MET A 851 41.87 17.20 18.99
CA MET A 851 42.78 16.19 19.55
C MET A 851 43.28 15.25 18.45
N LEU A 852 44.08 15.77 17.51
CA LEU A 852 44.43 15.12 16.24
C LEU A 852 45.12 13.75 16.40
N ASP A 853 46.13 13.64 17.26
CA ASP A 853 46.88 12.39 17.47
C ASP A 853 46.00 11.27 18.04
N ALA A 854 45.11 11.62 18.97
CA ALA A 854 44.17 10.66 19.56
C ALA A 854 43.09 10.26 18.54
N ALA A 855 42.59 11.23 17.77
CA ALA A 855 41.64 10.97 16.69
C ALA A 855 42.22 10.01 15.65
N ARG A 856 43.47 10.24 15.20
CA ARG A 856 44.18 9.39 14.23
C ARG A 856 44.22 7.92 14.67
N LYS A 857 44.64 7.66 15.91
CA LYS A 857 44.71 6.29 16.46
C LYS A 857 43.37 5.57 16.40
N HIS A 858 42.28 6.27 16.71
CA HIS A 858 40.96 5.66 16.65
C HIS A 858 40.50 5.42 15.21
N VAL A 859 40.76 6.35 14.30
CA VAL A 859 40.37 6.21 12.88
C VAL A 859 41.17 5.10 12.19
N GLU A 860 42.48 4.99 12.43
CA GLU A 860 43.31 3.88 11.93
C GLU A 860 42.84 2.52 12.48
N ALA A 861 42.38 2.48 13.74
CA ALA A 861 41.82 1.27 14.32
C ALA A 861 40.52 0.83 13.62
N VAL A 862 39.73 1.74 13.02
CA VAL A 862 38.57 1.36 12.19
C VAL A 862 39.02 0.57 10.96
N LEU A 863 40.08 1.04 10.29
CA LEU A 863 40.61 0.44 9.06
C LEU A 863 41.32 -0.89 9.31
N ALA A 864 41.75 -1.14 10.55
CA ALA A 864 42.38 -2.40 10.94
C ALA A 864 41.36 -3.54 11.22
N VAL A 865 40.06 -3.23 11.33
CA VAL A 865 39.01 -4.22 11.61
C VAL A 865 38.66 -4.99 10.32
N PRO A 866 38.58 -6.34 10.34
CA PRO A 866 38.19 -7.12 9.17
C PRO A 866 36.78 -6.75 8.66
N HIS A 867 36.68 -6.41 7.38
CA HIS A 867 35.42 -6.10 6.71
C HIS A 867 34.82 -7.35 6.06
N PRO A 868 33.64 -7.85 6.49
CA PRO A 868 32.99 -8.97 5.82
C PRO A 868 32.50 -8.57 4.41
N GLU A 869 32.60 -9.49 3.46
CA GLU A 869 32.26 -9.28 2.03
C GLU A 869 30.77 -8.99 1.77
N GLN A 870 29.87 -9.27 2.73
CA GLN A 870 28.44 -9.00 2.61
C GLN A 870 27.90 -8.21 3.81
N PRO A 871 27.24 -7.05 3.58
CA PRO A 871 26.53 -6.37 4.65
C PRO A 871 25.22 -7.11 4.95
N ALA A 872 25.20 -7.92 6.01
CA ALA A 872 23.94 -8.26 6.67
C ALA A 872 23.30 -6.95 7.20
N TYR A 873 22.14 -6.60 6.66
CA TYR A 873 21.37 -5.40 7.00
C TYR A 873 20.74 -5.56 8.40
N ASP A 874 21.43 -5.10 9.44
CA ASP A 874 20.81 -4.88 10.75
C ASP A 874 20.07 -3.53 10.72
N PHE A 875 18.79 -3.54 11.11
CA PHE A 875 17.79 -2.48 10.91
C PHE A 875 18.18 -1.06 11.42
N LEU A 876 19.17 -0.92 12.32
CA LEU A 876 19.73 0.37 12.76
C LEU A 876 21.07 0.74 12.13
N MET A 877 21.77 -0.24 11.57
CA MET A 877 23.01 -0.06 10.79
C MET A 877 22.73 0.03 9.28
N GLY A 878 21.45 -0.05 8.88
CA GLY A 878 20.97 -0.09 7.50
C GLY A 878 20.93 1.24 6.77
N TYR A 879 21.29 2.35 7.43
CA TYR A 879 21.75 3.52 6.69
C TYR A 879 23.13 3.15 6.16
N GLY A 880 23.23 2.79 4.88
CA GLY A 880 24.47 2.45 4.17
C GLY A 880 25.59 3.41 4.55
N ARG A 881 26.38 3.01 5.53
CA ARG A 881 27.50 3.79 6.07
C ARG A 881 28.55 2.77 6.38
N ASP A 882 29.32 2.38 5.37
CA ASP A 882 30.56 1.68 5.62
C ASP A 882 31.44 2.56 6.54
N PRO A 883 31.68 2.16 7.79
CA PRO A 883 32.47 2.94 8.73
C PRO A 883 33.89 3.19 8.20
N ALA A 884 34.40 2.29 7.34
CA ALA A 884 35.71 2.38 6.73
C ALA A 884 35.83 3.53 5.74
N VAL A 885 34.79 3.78 4.93
CA VAL A 885 34.79 4.89 3.97
C VAL A 885 34.85 6.23 4.71
N HIS A 886 33.98 6.42 5.69
CA HIS A 886 33.99 7.62 6.53
C HIS A 886 35.33 7.79 7.29
N ALA A 887 35.86 6.70 7.85
CA ALA A 887 37.14 6.70 8.53
C ALA A 887 38.28 7.12 7.60
N THR A 888 38.33 6.59 6.37
CA THR A 888 39.36 6.93 5.37
C THR A 888 39.30 8.42 5.01
N SER A 889 38.12 8.97 4.74
CA SER A 889 37.95 10.41 4.49
C SER A 889 38.36 11.28 5.69
N THR A 890 37.98 10.86 6.90
CA THR A 890 38.36 11.57 8.14
C THR A 890 39.87 11.50 8.37
N LEU A 891 40.51 10.37 8.05
CA LEU A 891 41.96 10.21 8.16
C LEU A 891 42.69 11.17 7.21
N GLY A 892 42.21 11.34 5.99
CA GLY A 892 42.75 12.33 5.05
C GLY A 892 42.80 13.73 5.67
N TRP A 893 41.71 14.17 6.30
CA TRP A 893 41.66 15.45 7.00
C TRP A 893 42.63 15.55 8.17
N ILE A 894 42.65 14.53 9.04
CA ILE A 894 43.58 14.50 10.18
C ILE A 894 45.03 14.61 9.70
N LEU A 895 45.40 13.87 8.65
CA LEU A 895 46.74 13.90 8.07
C LEU A 895 47.09 15.27 7.51
N TRP A 896 46.13 15.96 6.86
CA TRP A 896 46.34 17.32 6.39
C TRP A 896 46.66 18.27 7.55
N TYR A 897 45.85 18.29 8.61
CA TYR A 897 46.13 19.13 9.78
C TYR A 897 47.46 18.77 10.45
N GLN A 898 47.91 17.51 10.40
CA GLN A 898 49.23 17.12 10.92
C GLN A 898 50.41 17.51 10.01
N GLY A 899 50.15 18.12 8.84
CA GLY A 899 51.16 18.55 7.86
C GLY A 899 51.66 17.44 6.93
N LEU A 900 50.89 16.38 6.75
CA LEU A 900 51.18 15.24 5.86
C LEU A 900 50.30 15.31 4.60
N ALA A 901 50.54 16.33 3.78
CA ALA A 901 49.64 16.72 2.69
C ALA A 901 49.53 15.65 1.57
N ASP A 902 50.60 14.90 1.29
CA ASP A 902 50.59 13.90 0.23
C ASP A 902 49.83 12.65 0.65
N GLN A 903 50.03 12.21 1.90
CA GLN A 903 49.25 11.12 2.49
C GLN A 903 47.77 11.49 2.64
N ALA A 904 47.47 12.75 2.98
CA ALA A 904 46.10 13.24 3.06
C ALA A 904 45.35 13.09 1.73
N LEU A 905 45.98 13.51 0.63
CA LEU A 905 45.40 13.38 -0.72
C LEU A 905 45.20 11.91 -1.11
N ALA A 906 46.21 11.06 -0.87
CA ALA A 906 46.10 9.63 -1.17
C ALA A 906 44.93 8.95 -0.44
N ARG A 907 44.66 9.33 0.82
CA ARG A 907 43.49 8.83 1.57
C ARG A 907 42.16 9.38 1.07
N SER A 908 42.12 10.63 0.63
CA SER A 908 40.93 11.19 -0.01
C SER A 908 40.56 10.43 -1.29
N ASP A 909 41.56 10.13 -2.13
CA ASP A 909 41.37 9.37 -3.38
C ASP A 909 40.93 7.92 -3.12
N GLU A 910 41.53 7.27 -2.12
CA GLU A 910 41.14 5.93 -1.69
C GLU A 910 39.68 5.90 -1.22
N ALA A 911 39.25 6.87 -0.40
CA ALA A 911 37.88 6.93 0.09
C ALA A 911 36.87 7.12 -1.05
N LEU A 912 37.18 8.00 -2.03
CA LEU A 912 36.36 8.17 -3.23
C LEU A 912 36.30 6.89 -4.07
N ALA A 913 37.42 6.17 -4.22
CA ALA A 913 37.44 4.90 -4.93
C ALA A 913 36.58 3.84 -4.23
N MET A 914 36.67 3.75 -2.90
CA MET A 914 35.82 2.85 -2.09
C MET A 914 34.33 3.20 -2.23
N ALA A 915 34.00 4.50 -2.17
CA ALA A 915 32.63 4.98 -2.30
C ALA A 915 32.05 4.78 -3.71
N ARG A 916 32.87 4.86 -4.77
CA ARG A 916 32.44 4.59 -6.16
C ARG A 916 32.33 3.09 -6.46
N ALA A 917 33.12 2.25 -5.80
CA ALA A 917 33.10 0.81 -6.00
C ALA A 917 31.84 0.13 -5.41
N ARG A 918 31.07 0.84 -4.57
CA ARG A 918 29.86 0.33 -3.92
C ARG A 918 28.71 1.32 -4.11
N PRO A 919 27.47 0.88 -4.42
CA PRO A 919 26.33 1.78 -4.63
C PRO A 919 25.82 2.36 -3.29
N ASP A 920 26.61 3.23 -2.66
CA ASP A 920 26.27 3.95 -1.43
C ASP A 920 26.37 5.45 -1.66
N ALA A 921 25.24 6.05 -2.03
CA ALA A 921 25.16 7.46 -2.36
C ALA A 921 25.50 8.39 -1.17
N TYR A 922 25.22 7.96 0.06
CA TYR A 922 25.50 8.75 1.24
C TYR A 922 27.01 8.88 1.47
N ASN A 923 27.72 7.76 1.43
CA ASN A 923 29.18 7.77 1.54
C ASN A 923 29.85 8.50 0.38
N LEU A 924 29.31 8.41 -0.84
CA LEU A 924 29.82 9.16 -1.98
C LEU A 924 29.64 10.67 -1.79
N ALA A 925 28.45 11.14 -1.38
CA ALA A 925 28.20 12.55 -1.08
C ALA A 925 29.18 13.09 -0.02
N LEU A 926 29.38 12.32 1.05
CA LEU A 926 30.33 12.64 2.11
C LEU A 926 31.76 12.76 1.57
N CYS A 927 32.23 11.76 0.82
CA CYS A 927 33.59 11.75 0.27
C CYS A 927 33.82 12.91 -0.71
N LEU A 928 32.82 13.27 -1.52
CA LEU A 928 32.92 14.40 -2.46
C LEU A 928 33.08 15.73 -1.72
N VAL A 929 32.29 15.97 -0.67
CA VAL A 929 32.44 17.17 0.17
C VAL A 929 33.81 17.20 0.87
N PHE A 930 34.25 16.06 1.40
CA PHE A 930 35.54 15.97 2.08
C PHE A 930 36.71 16.18 1.12
N ALA A 931 36.62 15.67 -0.11
CA ALA A 931 37.61 15.90 -1.16
C ALA A 931 37.63 17.38 -1.60
N ALA A 932 36.46 18.00 -1.78
CA ALA A 932 36.35 19.42 -2.10
C ALA A 932 37.08 20.30 -1.05
N GLU A 933 36.92 19.98 0.24
CA GLU A 933 37.63 20.63 1.34
C GLU A 933 39.15 20.36 1.33
N GLN A 934 39.58 19.13 1.04
CA GLN A 934 41.01 18.83 0.90
C GLN A 934 41.66 19.67 -0.22
N HIS A 935 41.03 19.72 -1.39
CA HIS A 935 41.50 20.56 -2.49
C HIS A 935 41.41 22.05 -2.15
N ARG A 936 40.41 22.47 -1.37
CA ARG A 936 40.27 23.86 -0.88
C ARG A 936 41.45 24.24 0.00
N CYS A 937 41.80 23.38 0.95
CA CYS A 937 42.95 23.55 1.82
C CYS A 937 44.29 23.62 1.08
N ARG A 938 44.37 23.04 -0.13
CA ARG A 938 45.52 23.12 -1.03
C ARG A 938 45.47 24.32 -2.00
N HIS A 939 44.43 25.15 -1.92
CA HIS A 939 44.14 26.25 -2.84
C HIS A 939 43.92 25.82 -4.31
N GLU A 940 43.47 24.59 -4.53
CA GLU A 940 43.18 24.03 -5.86
C GLU A 940 41.74 24.34 -6.29
N VAL A 941 41.46 25.63 -6.52
CA VAL A 941 40.11 26.21 -6.65
C VAL A 941 39.20 25.47 -7.64
N ARG A 942 39.71 25.06 -8.80
CA ARG A 942 38.92 24.36 -9.83
C ARG A 942 38.47 22.96 -9.36
N LEU A 943 39.36 22.21 -8.71
CA LEU A 943 39.02 20.88 -8.18
C LEU A 943 38.02 21.00 -7.03
N THR A 944 38.17 22.01 -6.16
CA THR A 944 37.15 22.32 -5.13
C THR A 944 35.78 22.54 -5.75
N GLN A 945 35.69 23.31 -6.83
CA GLN A 945 34.44 23.55 -7.54
C GLN A 945 33.85 22.27 -8.12
N GLU A 946 34.64 21.48 -8.86
CA GLU A 946 34.19 20.23 -9.49
C GLU A 946 33.63 19.23 -8.46
N TYR A 947 34.33 19.02 -7.36
CA TYR A 947 33.86 18.13 -6.29
C TYR A 947 32.66 18.67 -5.52
N ALA A 948 32.59 20.00 -5.30
CA ALA A 948 31.44 20.63 -4.67
C ALA A 948 30.19 20.49 -5.54
N GLU A 949 30.30 20.71 -6.86
CA GLU A 949 29.20 20.53 -7.81
C GLU A 949 28.74 19.07 -7.89
N ALA A 950 29.68 18.11 -7.89
CA ALA A 950 29.35 16.69 -7.82
C ALA A 950 28.63 16.33 -6.51
N ALA A 951 29.07 16.88 -5.36
CA ALA A 951 28.42 16.69 -4.07
C ALA A 951 27.00 17.28 -4.05
N ILE A 952 26.81 18.48 -4.60
CA ILE A 952 25.51 19.13 -4.74
C ILE A 952 24.58 18.27 -5.60
N ALA A 953 25.05 17.77 -6.73
CA ALA A 953 24.26 16.95 -7.65
C ALA A 953 23.73 15.69 -6.95
N ILE A 954 24.63 14.87 -6.39
CA ILE A 954 24.22 13.64 -5.70
C ILE A 954 23.36 13.92 -4.46
N SER A 955 23.67 14.97 -3.69
CA SER A 955 22.92 15.30 -2.48
C SER A 955 21.53 15.83 -2.80
N GLY A 956 21.39 16.59 -3.89
CA GLY A 956 20.10 17.05 -4.39
C GLY A 956 19.27 15.91 -4.97
N GLU A 957 19.90 14.94 -5.66
CA GLU A 957 19.24 13.75 -6.20
C GLU A 957 18.85 12.73 -5.14
N GLN A 958 19.59 12.64 -4.04
CA GLN A 958 19.45 11.58 -3.03
C GLN A 958 18.96 12.09 -1.69
N GLY A 959 18.80 13.40 -1.51
CA GLY A 959 18.11 14.05 -0.39
C GLY A 959 18.96 14.18 0.85
N PHE A 960 20.20 14.66 0.69
CA PHE A 960 21.15 14.84 1.79
C PHE A 960 21.37 16.32 2.09
N PRO A 961 20.45 17.00 2.82
CA PRO A 961 20.45 18.46 2.96
C PRO A 961 21.73 19.01 3.61
N ILE A 962 22.35 18.25 4.51
CA ILE A 962 23.62 18.62 5.16
C ILE A 962 24.75 18.72 4.11
N TYR A 963 24.90 17.72 3.24
CA TYR A 963 25.95 17.71 2.22
C TYR A 963 25.64 18.65 1.06
N LEU A 964 24.36 18.83 0.73
CA LEU A 964 23.91 19.86 -0.21
C LEU A 964 24.31 21.26 0.28
N ALA A 965 24.01 21.59 1.53
CA ALA A 965 24.34 22.87 2.13
C ALA A 965 25.86 23.10 2.22
N TRP A 966 26.63 22.08 2.65
CA TRP A 966 28.09 22.17 2.73
C TRP A 966 28.73 22.32 1.34
N GLY A 967 28.31 21.52 0.34
CA GLY A 967 28.74 21.66 -1.04
C GLY A 967 28.44 23.07 -1.59
N THR A 968 27.28 23.65 -1.25
CA THR A 968 26.91 25.02 -1.64
C THR A 968 27.88 26.07 -1.07
N VAL A 969 28.31 25.90 0.19
CA VAL A 969 29.35 26.78 0.78
C VAL A 969 30.67 26.67 0.02
N LEU A 970 31.09 25.45 -0.35
CA LEU A 970 32.34 25.22 -1.07
C LEU A 970 32.31 25.75 -2.50
N GLN A 971 31.17 25.62 -3.19
CA GLN A 971 30.96 26.23 -4.50
C GLN A 971 31.04 27.76 -4.40
N GLY A 972 30.38 28.37 -3.41
CA GLY A 972 30.44 29.80 -3.16
C GLY A 972 31.86 30.30 -2.84
N TRP A 973 32.62 29.54 -2.06
CA TRP A 973 34.04 29.83 -1.82
C TRP A 973 34.85 29.81 -3.11
N ALA A 974 34.67 28.79 -3.96
CA ALA A 974 35.39 28.68 -5.23
C ALA A 974 35.04 29.83 -6.18
N MET A 975 33.76 30.22 -6.25
CA MET A 975 33.31 31.40 -7.01
C MET A 975 33.98 32.69 -6.53
N ALA A 976 34.04 32.90 -5.21
CA ALA A 976 34.71 34.06 -4.64
C ALA A 976 36.20 34.07 -4.98
N ALA A 977 36.88 32.91 -4.88
CA ALA A 977 38.30 32.76 -5.22
C ALA A 977 38.60 32.99 -6.72
N LEU A 978 37.64 32.71 -7.61
CA LEU A 978 37.74 32.97 -9.06
C LEU A 978 37.38 34.41 -9.46
N GLY A 979 37.02 35.27 -8.51
CA GLY A 979 36.78 36.70 -8.73
C GLY A 979 35.33 37.16 -8.56
N SER A 980 34.36 36.25 -8.46
CA SER A 980 32.95 36.56 -8.22
C SER A 980 32.66 36.73 -6.72
N HIS A 981 33.35 37.67 -6.08
CA HIS A 981 33.38 37.83 -4.61
C HIS A 981 31.99 38.00 -3.98
N GLN A 982 31.15 38.91 -4.47
CA GLN A 982 29.84 39.20 -3.85
C GLN A 982 28.85 38.04 -4.02
N GLU A 983 28.79 37.47 -5.22
CA GLU A 983 27.93 36.31 -5.52
C GLU A 983 28.37 35.08 -4.73
N GLY A 984 29.68 34.82 -4.66
CA GLY A 984 30.25 33.74 -3.85
C GLY A 984 29.91 33.88 -2.37
N VAL A 985 30.11 35.06 -1.78
CA VAL A 985 29.74 35.31 -0.36
C VAL A 985 28.24 35.12 -0.12
N ALA A 986 27.38 35.57 -1.04
CA ALA A 986 25.94 35.37 -0.93
C ALA A 986 25.57 33.88 -0.96
N LEU A 987 26.15 33.11 -1.87
CA LEU A 987 25.93 31.67 -1.98
C LEU A 987 26.42 30.92 -0.72
N MET A 988 27.56 31.32 -0.16
CA MET A 988 28.07 30.74 1.09
C MET A 988 27.13 31.02 2.27
N ARG A 989 26.60 32.25 2.40
CA ARG A 989 25.63 32.58 3.45
C ARG A 989 24.33 31.77 3.31
N GLN A 990 23.87 31.57 2.08
CA GLN A 990 22.73 30.70 1.80
C GLN A 990 22.99 29.26 2.23
N GLY A 991 24.17 28.72 1.91
CA GLY A 991 24.59 27.38 2.34
C GLY A 991 24.65 27.23 3.86
N VAL A 992 25.23 28.20 4.57
CA VAL A 992 25.26 28.22 6.04
C VAL A 992 23.85 28.23 6.63
N ALA A 993 22.97 29.11 6.16
CA ALA A 993 21.59 29.18 6.63
C ALA A 993 20.81 27.88 6.36
N ALA A 994 21.02 27.26 5.19
CA ALA A 994 20.43 25.97 4.85
C ALA A 994 20.93 24.84 5.76
N TYR A 995 22.22 24.86 6.13
CA TYR A 995 22.80 23.91 7.08
C TYR A 995 22.18 24.07 8.47
N GLU A 996 22.07 25.29 8.98
CA GLU A 996 21.47 25.58 10.29
C GLU A 996 19.99 25.19 10.36
N ALA A 997 19.24 25.36 9.26
CA ALA A 997 17.85 24.97 9.16
C ALA A 997 17.64 23.45 9.36
N THR A 998 18.67 22.63 9.16
CA THR A 998 18.62 21.18 9.48
C THR A 998 18.70 20.88 10.98
N GLY A 999 18.99 21.90 11.81
CA GLY A 999 19.32 21.77 13.23
C GLY A 999 20.76 21.29 13.51
N GLY A 1000 21.55 21.06 12.46
CA GLY A 1000 22.96 20.70 12.56
C GLY A 1000 23.85 21.89 12.93
N ARG A 1001 24.87 21.63 13.75
CA ARG A 1001 25.93 22.58 14.15
C ARG A 1001 27.35 22.03 14.01
N LEU A 1002 27.47 20.73 13.69
CA LEU A 1002 28.75 20.06 13.44
C LEU A 1002 29.56 20.81 12.37
N GLY A 1003 30.79 21.22 12.67
CA GLY A 1003 31.65 21.87 11.67
C GLY A 1003 31.30 23.33 11.38
N MET A 1004 30.35 23.94 12.09
CA MET A 1004 29.91 25.31 11.79
C MET A 1004 31.02 26.37 11.93
N PRO A 1005 31.93 26.31 12.92
CA PRO A 1005 33.05 27.26 12.99
C PRO A 1005 33.90 27.29 11.72
N ASN A 1006 34.17 26.13 11.11
CA ASN A 1006 34.89 26.04 9.85
C ASN A 1006 34.16 26.81 8.74
N LEU A 1007 32.87 26.52 8.51
CA LEU A 1007 32.07 27.16 7.45
C LEU A 1007 32.03 28.68 7.62
N LEU A 1008 31.88 29.16 8.86
CA LEU A 1008 31.90 30.59 9.16
C LEU A 1008 33.27 31.23 8.89
N THR A 1009 34.39 30.54 9.17
CA THR A 1009 35.72 31.05 8.80
C THR A 1009 35.88 31.19 7.28
N LEU A 1010 35.30 30.30 6.48
CA LEU A 1010 35.30 30.43 5.02
C LEU A 1010 34.52 31.67 4.58
N VAL A 1011 33.34 31.90 5.17
CA VAL A 1011 32.53 33.10 4.89
C VAL A 1011 33.29 34.38 5.28
N ALA A 1012 33.95 34.38 6.44
CA ALA A 1012 34.72 35.52 6.91
C ALA A 1012 35.92 35.85 5.99
N ASP A 1013 36.69 34.83 5.58
CA ASP A 1013 37.80 35.00 4.63
C ASP A 1013 37.31 35.59 3.29
N ALA A 1014 36.21 35.04 2.76
CA ALA A 1014 35.61 35.55 1.52
C ALA A 1014 35.07 36.99 1.66
N CYS A 1015 34.46 37.32 2.80
CA CYS A 1015 34.02 38.69 3.11
C CYS A 1015 35.20 39.66 3.17
N GLY A 1016 36.31 39.28 3.81
CA GLY A 1016 37.53 40.09 3.89
C GLY A 1016 38.11 40.39 2.51
N LYS A 1017 38.25 39.37 1.66
CA LYS A 1017 38.69 39.50 0.27
C LYS A 1017 37.76 40.35 -0.59
N ALA A 1018 36.46 40.36 -0.28
CA ALA A 1018 35.47 41.23 -0.91
C ALA A 1018 35.49 42.68 -0.40
N GLY A 1019 36.39 43.04 0.53
CA GLY A 1019 36.44 44.36 1.17
C GLY A 1019 35.34 44.60 2.20
N GLN A 1020 34.65 43.55 2.66
CA GLN A 1020 33.58 43.60 3.66
C GLN A 1020 34.11 43.33 5.07
N THR A 1021 35.15 44.05 5.48
CA THR A 1021 35.95 43.79 6.69
C THR A 1021 35.12 43.75 7.99
N ILE A 1022 34.15 44.67 8.14
CA ILE A 1022 33.26 44.68 9.32
C ILE A 1022 32.38 43.43 9.36
N ALA A 1023 31.79 43.04 8.22
CA ALA A 1023 30.97 41.84 8.14
C ALA A 1023 31.80 40.57 8.43
N ALA A 1024 33.06 40.53 7.99
CA ALA A 1024 33.98 39.43 8.33
C ALA A 1024 34.24 39.34 9.85
N LEU A 1025 34.46 40.47 10.54
CA LEU A 1025 34.64 40.50 11.99
C LEU A 1025 33.39 40.07 12.76
N ASP A 1026 32.19 40.44 12.28
CA ASP A 1026 30.93 39.99 12.86
C ASP A 1026 30.77 38.46 12.74
N VAL A 1027 31.06 37.90 11.55
CA VAL A 1027 31.03 36.45 11.31
C VAL A 1027 32.07 35.72 12.19
N LEU A 1028 33.28 36.26 12.34
CA LEU A 1028 34.30 35.68 13.22
C LEU A 1028 33.91 35.71 14.70
N THR A 1029 33.18 36.74 15.12
CA THR A 1029 32.64 36.82 16.48
C THR A 1029 31.59 35.73 16.72
N GLN A 1030 30.74 35.45 15.73
CA GLN A 1030 29.81 34.33 15.78
C GLN A 1030 30.54 32.97 15.82
N ALA A 1031 31.57 32.79 14.99
CA ALA A 1031 32.38 31.57 14.98
C ALA A 1031 33.07 31.34 16.35
N GLN A 1032 33.64 32.38 16.95
CA GLN A 1032 34.25 32.29 18.28
C GLN A 1032 33.23 31.91 19.35
N ALA A 1033 32.03 32.53 19.35
CA ALA A 1033 30.98 32.19 20.30
C ALA A 1033 30.58 30.71 20.20
N LEU A 1034 30.50 30.15 18.98
CA LEU A 1034 30.23 28.73 18.78
C LEU A 1034 31.37 27.83 19.28
N VAL A 1035 32.63 28.22 19.06
CA VAL A 1035 33.80 27.50 19.59
C VAL A 1035 33.75 27.43 21.13
N GLU A 1036 33.38 28.53 21.78
CA GLU A 1036 33.23 28.61 23.24
C GLU A 1036 32.03 27.81 23.75
N GLU A 1037 30.87 27.91 23.08
CA GLU A 1037 29.62 27.21 23.45
C GLU A 1037 29.75 25.68 23.30
N THR A 1038 30.26 25.23 22.15
CA THR A 1038 30.27 23.81 21.78
C THR A 1038 31.53 23.09 22.26
N GLY A 1039 32.65 23.83 22.37
CA GLY A 1039 33.97 23.24 22.54
C GLY A 1039 34.55 22.63 21.26
N GLU A 1040 34.02 22.93 20.08
CA GLU A 1040 34.66 22.58 18.80
C GLU A 1040 35.91 23.43 18.61
N ARG A 1041 37.10 22.81 18.58
CA ARG A 1041 38.38 23.55 18.61
C ARG A 1041 39.19 23.42 17.33
N LEU A 1042 38.81 22.51 16.41
CA LEU A 1042 39.59 22.20 15.20
C LEU A 1042 40.02 23.44 14.40
N ASP A 1043 39.13 24.41 14.22
CA ASP A 1043 39.39 25.63 13.43
C ASP A 1043 39.60 26.89 14.29
N GLU A 1044 39.80 26.72 15.61
CA GLU A 1044 39.95 27.84 16.55
C GLU A 1044 41.16 28.74 16.19
N ALA A 1045 42.28 28.15 15.80
CA ALA A 1045 43.45 28.90 15.36
C ALA A 1045 43.16 29.75 14.11
N THR A 1046 42.34 29.24 13.18
CA THR A 1046 41.91 29.96 11.96
C THR A 1046 41.05 31.16 12.33
N VAL A 1047 40.13 31.03 13.29
CA VAL A 1047 39.30 32.14 13.79
C VAL A 1047 40.19 33.28 14.30
N TYR A 1048 41.18 32.98 15.14
CA TYR A 1048 42.10 33.98 15.69
C TYR A 1048 42.99 34.62 14.61
N ARG A 1049 43.52 33.82 13.67
CA ARG A 1049 44.32 34.32 12.56
C ARG A 1049 43.54 35.29 11.68
N LEU A 1050 42.34 34.89 11.22
CA LEU A 1050 41.50 35.74 10.37
C LEU A 1050 41.06 37.01 11.11
N ARG A 1051 40.81 36.94 12.41
CA ARG A 1051 40.47 38.12 13.22
C ARG A 1051 41.62 39.13 13.22
N ALA A 1052 42.86 38.68 13.40
CA ALA A 1052 44.03 39.55 13.31
C ALA A 1052 44.17 40.18 11.91
N GLU A 1053 44.01 39.38 10.84
CA GLU A 1053 44.09 39.86 9.46
C GLU A 1053 43.02 40.93 9.16
N MET A 1054 41.78 40.71 9.61
CA MET A 1054 40.69 41.68 9.43
C MET A 1054 40.92 42.97 10.24
N LEU A 1055 41.49 42.89 11.46
CA LEU A 1055 41.86 44.07 12.24
C LEU A 1055 42.95 44.89 11.55
N LEU A 1056 43.97 44.23 10.99
CA LEU A 1056 45.01 44.88 10.22
C LEU A 1056 44.45 45.55 8.96
N GLN A 1057 43.56 44.87 8.22
CA GLN A 1057 42.88 45.43 7.05
C GLN A 1057 42.04 46.67 7.42
N LEU A 1058 41.25 46.59 8.50
CA LEU A 1058 40.44 47.72 8.97
C LEU A 1058 41.32 48.93 9.38
N SER A 1059 42.49 48.67 9.98
CA SER A 1059 43.45 49.71 10.35
C SER A 1059 44.14 50.38 9.16
N ALA A 1060 44.21 49.68 8.02
CA ALA A 1060 44.71 50.25 6.77
C ALA A 1060 43.64 51.10 6.06
N GLU A 1061 42.37 50.72 6.19
CA GLU A 1061 41.22 51.42 5.58
C GLU A 1061 40.81 52.69 6.36
N ARG A 1062 41.04 52.73 7.67
CA ARG A 1062 40.75 53.89 8.55
C ARG A 1062 41.97 54.15 9.42
N PRO A 1063 42.48 55.41 9.54
CA PRO A 1063 43.60 55.71 10.41
C PRO A 1063 43.24 55.37 11.87
N ALA A 1064 43.61 54.17 12.29
CA ALA A 1064 43.34 53.62 13.61
C ALA A 1064 44.52 53.96 14.56
N PRO A 1065 44.27 54.04 15.88
CA PRO A 1065 45.34 54.19 16.86
C PRO A 1065 46.29 52.98 16.88
N PRO A 1066 47.55 53.13 17.36
CA PRO A 1066 48.56 52.07 17.44
C PRO A 1066 48.11 50.76 18.10
N ALA A 1067 47.08 50.83 18.96
CA ALA A 1067 46.50 49.71 19.68
C ALA A 1067 45.96 48.58 18.78
N ALA A 1068 45.55 48.86 17.53
CA ALA A 1068 44.99 47.85 16.63
C ALA A 1068 46.05 46.84 16.11
N GLN A 1069 47.30 47.28 15.93
CA GLN A 1069 48.40 46.39 15.51
C GLN A 1069 48.88 45.51 16.65
N GLU A 1070 48.95 46.05 17.87
CA GLU A 1070 49.27 45.28 19.08
C GLU A 1070 48.20 44.21 19.36
N GLU A 1071 46.92 44.56 19.19
CA GLU A 1071 45.82 43.61 19.32
C GLU A 1071 45.89 42.50 18.26
N ALA A 1072 46.16 42.84 17.00
CA ALA A 1072 46.33 41.85 15.94
C ALA A 1072 47.53 40.92 16.19
N GLU A 1073 48.66 41.45 16.66
CA GLU A 1073 49.85 40.67 17.05
C GLU A 1073 49.52 39.67 18.17
N ALA A 1074 48.75 40.09 19.18
CA ALA A 1074 48.29 39.21 20.27
C ALA A 1074 47.38 38.07 19.77
N TRP A 1075 46.47 38.37 18.83
CA TRP A 1075 45.62 37.35 18.20
C TRP A 1075 46.43 36.34 17.38
N LEU A 1076 47.46 36.77 16.65
CA LEU A 1076 48.35 35.89 15.90
C LEU A 1076 49.17 34.98 16.83
N HIS A 1077 49.71 35.51 17.93
CA HIS A 1077 50.36 34.67 18.93
C HIS A 1077 49.42 33.61 19.50
N ARG A 1078 48.17 33.99 19.80
CA ARG A 1078 47.16 33.04 20.26
C ARG A 1078 46.85 31.97 19.21
N ALA A 1079 46.74 32.35 17.94
CA ALA A 1079 46.53 31.41 16.83
C ALA A 1079 47.68 30.38 16.73
N ILE A 1080 48.94 30.85 16.80
CA ILE A 1080 50.13 29.99 16.76
C ILE A 1080 50.15 29.03 17.94
N THR A 1081 49.92 29.52 19.16
CA THR A 1081 49.91 28.68 20.37
C THR A 1081 48.86 27.58 20.27
N VAL A 1082 47.63 27.92 19.88
CA VAL A 1082 46.54 26.94 19.75
C VAL A 1082 46.84 25.92 18.65
N ALA A 1083 47.31 26.36 17.48
CA ALA A 1083 47.68 25.45 16.40
C ALA A 1083 48.81 24.49 16.82
N HIS A 1084 49.80 24.99 17.55
CA HIS A 1084 50.91 24.20 18.08
C HIS A 1084 50.43 23.14 19.09
N GLU A 1085 49.57 23.54 20.05
CA GLU A 1085 48.99 22.63 21.06
C GLU A 1085 48.14 21.52 20.43
N GLN A 1086 47.46 21.82 19.32
CA GLN A 1086 46.66 20.84 18.56
C GLN A 1086 47.52 19.92 17.67
N GLY A 1087 48.78 20.29 17.40
CA GLY A 1087 49.60 19.66 16.37
C GLY A 1087 49.14 20.00 14.94
N ALA A 1088 48.42 21.11 14.76
CA ALA A 1088 47.84 21.56 13.50
C ALA A 1088 48.86 22.36 12.66
N LYS A 1089 49.84 21.68 12.06
CA LYS A 1089 50.99 22.33 11.39
C LYS A 1089 50.63 23.34 10.29
N PRO A 1090 49.68 23.08 9.36
CA PRO A 1090 49.32 24.08 8.35
C PRO A 1090 48.74 25.35 8.97
N LEU A 1091 47.93 25.23 10.03
CA LEU A 1091 47.37 26.40 10.71
C LEU A 1091 48.46 27.20 11.44
N GLU A 1092 49.43 26.50 12.05
CA GLU A 1092 50.60 27.14 12.69
C GLU A 1092 51.44 27.91 11.65
N LEU A 1093 51.65 27.31 10.46
CA LEU A 1093 52.35 27.96 9.34
C LEU A 1093 51.61 29.19 8.85
N GLN A 1094 50.30 29.09 8.60
CA GLN A 1094 49.48 30.23 8.15
C GLN A 1094 49.50 31.39 9.15
N ALA A 1095 49.34 31.11 10.45
CA ALA A 1095 49.37 32.15 11.48
C ALA A 1095 50.77 32.78 11.62
N THR A 1096 51.81 31.96 11.53
CA THR A 1096 53.21 32.41 11.53
C THR A 1096 53.54 33.26 10.31
N LEU A 1097 52.99 32.92 9.13
CA LEU A 1097 53.15 33.69 7.90
C LEU A 1097 52.57 35.10 8.06
N SER A 1098 51.34 35.21 8.60
CA SER A 1098 50.70 36.50 8.88
C SER A 1098 51.46 37.31 9.94
N LEU A 1099 52.01 36.67 10.98
CA LEU A 1099 52.87 37.33 11.97
C LEU A 1099 54.18 37.83 11.36
N ALA A 1100 54.84 37.02 10.53
CA ALA A 1100 56.08 37.39 9.86
C ALA A 1100 55.86 38.59 8.91
N ARG A 1101 54.72 38.67 8.21
CA ARG A 1101 54.35 39.84 7.40
C ARG A 1101 54.18 41.10 8.26
N LEU A 1102 53.49 41.01 9.39
CA LEU A 1102 53.31 42.13 10.32
C LEU A 1102 54.66 42.61 10.88
N TRP A 1103 55.50 41.69 11.34
CA TRP A 1103 56.84 42.02 11.84
C TRP A 1103 57.77 42.59 10.78
N ARG A 1104 57.67 42.14 9.53
CA ARG A 1104 58.37 42.75 8.39
C ARG A 1104 57.98 44.22 8.22
N GLN A 1105 56.67 44.54 8.30
CA GLN A 1105 56.19 45.93 8.23
C GLN A 1105 56.65 46.78 9.44
N GLN A 1106 56.79 46.17 10.61
CA GLN A 1106 57.31 46.82 11.83
C GLN A 1106 58.85 46.90 11.87
N GLY A 1107 59.56 46.37 10.88
CA GLY A 1107 61.04 46.33 10.84
C GLY A 1107 61.70 45.26 11.73
N LYS A 1108 60.94 44.33 12.32
CA LYS A 1108 61.42 43.20 13.13
C LYS A 1108 61.83 42.01 12.24
N VAL A 1109 62.71 42.24 11.27
CA VAL A 1109 63.06 41.29 10.18
C VAL A 1109 63.68 39.98 10.71
N ASP A 1110 64.58 40.06 11.69
CA ASP A 1110 65.28 38.87 12.22
C ASP A 1110 64.34 37.94 12.98
N ALA A 1111 63.48 38.51 13.83
CA ALA A 1111 62.45 37.76 14.55
C ALA A 1111 61.43 37.10 13.59
N ALA A 1112 61.02 37.81 12.53
CA ALA A 1112 60.15 37.27 11.49
C ALA A 1112 60.78 36.07 10.76
N ARG A 1113 62.07 36.18 10.42
CA ARG A 1113 62.80 35.10 9.74
C ARG A 1113 62.96 33.88 10.64
N GLU A 1114 63.35 34.07 11.90
CA GLU A 1114 63.60 32.97 12.84
C GLU A 1114 62.34 32.14 13.09
N VAL A 1115 61.23 32.81 13.42
CA VAL A 1115 59.98 32.12 13.75
C VAL A 1115 59.40 31.41 12.53
N LEU A 1116 59.41 32.04 11.35
CA LEU A 1116 58.91 31.43 10.11
C LEU A 1116 59.77 30.25 9.64
N ALA A 1117 61.10 30.36 9.71
CA ALA A 1117 62.02 29.30 9.29
C ALA A 1117 61.86 28.03 10.14
N ARG A 1118 61.63 28.20 11.45
CA ARG A 1118 61.40 27.08 12.38
C ARG A 1118 60.16 26.26 12.01
N VAL A 1119 59.03 26.93 11.74
CA VAL A 1119 57.78 26.24 11.40
C VAL A 1119 57.85 25.65 9.99
N HIS A 1120 58.35 26.42 9.03
CA HIS A 1120 58.54 25.97 7.65
C HIS A 1120 59.43 24.71 7.54
N GLY A 1121 60.54 24.65 8.28
CA GLY A 1121 61.45 23.50 8.31
C GLY A 1121 60.90 22.24 8.99
N SER A 1122 59.71 22.30 9.62
CA SER A 1122 59.09 21.17 10.33
C SER A 1122 58.22 20.27 9.43
N PHE A 1123 58.01 20.66 8.17
CA PHE A 1123 57.23 19.92 7.18
C PHE A 1123 58.10 18.85 6.49
N SER A 1124 57.57 17.64 6.37
CA SER A 1124 58.23 16.52 5.66
C SER A 1124 57.62 16.23 4.28
N GLU A 1125 56.43 16.76 4.01
CA GLU A 1125 55.63 16.57 2.79
C GLU A 1125 54.94 17.91 2.43
N GLY A 1126 54.32 18.00 1.25
CA GLY A 1126 53.50 19.16 0.87
C GLY A 1126 54.27 20.42 0.46
N THR A 1127 55.50 20.28 -0.04
CA THR A 1127 56.33 21.41 -0.53
C THR A 1127 55.76 22.12 -1.76
N ASP A 1128 54.77 21.50 -2.40
CA ASP A 1128 54.01 22.04 -3.53
C ASP A 1128 52.79 22.87 -3.11
N THR A 1129 52.41 22.87 -1.82
CA THR A 1129 51.26 23.62 -1.32
C THR A 1129 51.51 25.14 -1.34
N ALA A 1130 50.45 25.91 -1.59
CA ALA A 1130 50.54 27.36 -1.74
C ALA A 1130 51.13 28.06 -0.50
N ASP A 1131 50.67 27.69 0.70
CA ASP A 1131 51.16 28.28 1.96
C ASP A 1131 52.64 28.01 2.21
N TRP A 1132 53.11 26.80 1.86
CA TRP A 1132 54.52 26.45 1.99
C TRP A 1132 55.38 27.26 1.01
N GLN A 1133 54.97 27.34 -0.25
CA GLN A 1133 55.66 28.14 -1.27
C GLN A 1133 55.68 29.64 -0.90
N GLU A 1134 54.59 30.14 -0.32
CA GLU A 1134 54.50 31.52 0.11
C GLU A 1134 55.40 31.81 1.32
N ALA A 1135 55.47 30.89 2.28
CA ALA A 1135 56.44 30.96 3.38
C ALA A 1135 57.89 30.94 2.87
N GLN A 1136 58.21 30.09 1.91
CA GLN A 1136 59.53 30.04 1.27
C GLN A 1136 59.87 31.36 0.56
N ALA A 1137 58.91 31.96 -0.16
CA ALA A 1137 59.07 33.24 -0.82
C ALA A 1137 59.28 34.39 0.18
N LEU A 1138 58.52 34.41 1.28
CA LEU A 1138 58.66 35.42 2.34
C LEU A 1138 60.00 35.28 3.07
N LEU A 1139 60.47 34.05 3.34
CA LEU A 1139 61.80 33.81 3.91
C LEU A 1139 62.92 34.34 3.01
N ALA A 1140 62.81 34.17 1.70
CA ALA A 1140 63.75 34.74 0.73
C ALA A 1140 63.73 36.28 0.75
N ALA A 1141 62.54 36.88 0.82
CA ALA A 1141 62.39 38.34 0.92
C ALA A 1141 62.97 38.90 2.23
N LEU A 1142 62.71 38.26 3.38
CA LEU A 1142 63.27 38.64 4.68
C LEU A 1142 64.80 38.52 4.71
N ALA A 1143 65.38 37.52 4.04
CA ALA A 1143 66.82 37.39 3.91
C ALA A 1143 67.44 38.53 3.07
N ALA A 1144 66.75 38.97 2.01
CA ALA A 1144 67.17 40.12 1.20
C ALA A 1144 67.06 41.45 1.97
N ASP A 1145 65.99 41.63 2.75
CA ASP A 1145 65.81 42.82 3.60
C ASP A 1145 66.88 42.89 4.70
N HIS A 1146 67.22 41.76 5.33
CA HIS A 1146 68.31 41.67 6.31
C HIS A 1146 69.66 42.09 5.69
N ALA A 1147 69.97 41.61 4.48
CA ALA A 1147 71.20 41.94 3.76
C ALA A 1147 71.29 43.43 3.35
N ASN A 1148 70.16 44.14 3.26
CA ASN A 1148 70.09 45.56 2.92
C ASN A 1148 70.01 46.49 4.14
N THR A 1149 70.05 45.97 5.36
CA THR A 1149 70.09 46.79 6.58
C THR A 1149 71.51 47.33 6.77
N PRO A 1150 71.78 48.64 6.69
CA PRO A 1150 73.13 49.16 6.88
C PRO A 1150 73.60 48.88 8.31
N GLU A 1151 74.78 48.25 8.44
CA GLU A 1151 75.48 48.12 9.72
C GLU A 1151 75.53 49.48 10.41
N ARG A 1152 74.84 49.63 11.55
CA ARG A 1152 75.04 50.78 12.44
C ARG A 1152 76.49 50.72 12.94
N PRO A 1153 77.30 51.77 12.75
CA PRO A 1153 78.66 51.78 13.29
C PRO A 1153 78.60 51.76 14.82
N HIS A 1154 79.42 50.90 15.42
CA HIS A 1154 79.68 50.87 16.85
C HIS A 1154 80.03 52.28 17.39
N ALA A 1155 79.28 52.73 18.38
CA ALA A 1155 79.71 53.68 19.40
C ALA A 1155 79.05 53.33 20.72
#